data_AF-A0A1Z9BP39-F1
#
_entry.id   AF-A0A1Z9BP39-F1
#
_cell.length_a   1.000
_cell.length_b   1.000
_cell.length_c   1.000
_cell.angle_alpha   90.00
_cell.angle_beta   90.00
_cell.angle_gamma   90.00
#
_symmetry.space_group_name_H-M   'P 1'
#
loop_
_entity.id
_entity.type
_entity.pdbx_description
1 polymer ?
#
loop_
_entity_poly.entity_id
_entity_poly.type
_entity_poly.pdbx_seq_one_letter_code
_entity_poly.pdbx_strand_id
1 'polypeptide(L)'
;MPRSAWIALALAICLGSGLAVGRLLGFGGGRILISDAAAPWVMAERPFSAMNRQWGSERARRIRFKTAWVMEEGLPDEWPLRLRVFGRFQVRLNGVPVIFDTDPDRRWSVFQKRDLASALKPGRNQLVIEVRNRQGPALISMDLGGEAQSVGSRPEDFQAQVGAGPWAPAVLAQDMRRHPANDWLPSPLDGVKRYAWPLVGVAALGAFLGLWSAALGLSFGSGALAALWCSVIFFWGLFWARSIEIPLLAGFDARGHLEVVGWLASGRLPIATDGWSAYHPPLYHSAVAALRSIWVSLDTGGVLWAIRFPAVMAGLGLVFWSGRLAGWMYPQRPVLKGLAIVFAALLPVNLVLAATVSNEGWLAFWVAGAVIQAARVLGEKRLDPRGLAWTSVWLGLALLTKYTAWVAFVVILGCVALRVFGGGRRRPRDRARELVGFLSPALLIAGWYYIRNWMIFGRFLVPNWDLPGPKRTWWSPPGFHSLDYYLSFGESLSEPFYSSFSSFWDGLYSTLWGDGLLSGAPGIPDILVPWDLEWMAVGYWAALPILALILLGAAIWARDVFVKRSDPRAMGWALPLVYAAAMLFAIFFATLALPFFGQSRAAYGLSVTPVLAVAFARGWAAAEEWAESKRVRAVLRGGLGACFAVWVSASASSFLG
;
A
#
# COMPACT_ATOMS: atom_id res chain seq x y z
N MET A 1 -8.71 17.51 27.57
CA MET A 1 -9.03 18.14 26.26
C MET A 1 -10.55 18.15 26.12
N PRO A 2 -11.18 19.23 25.66
CA PRO A 2 -12.61 19.26 25.42
C PRO A 2 -13.01 18.39 24.22
N ARG A 3 -14.24 17.84 24.23
CA ARG A 3 -14.84 17.01 23.15
C ARG A 3 -14.67 17.62 21.74
N SER A 4 -14.68 18.94 21.65
CA SER A 4 -14.56 19.69 20.41
C SER A 4 -13.22 19.50 19.70
N ALA A 5 -12.11 19.27 20.41
CA ALA A 5 -10.78 19.22 19.80
C ALA A 5 -10.53 17.93 18.99
N TRP A 6 -11.07 16.78 19.42
CA TRP A 6 -10.94 15.51 18.71
C TRP A 6 -11.96 15.35 17.61
N ILE A 7 -13.19 15.85 17.81
CA ILE A 7 -14.15 15.99 16.72
C ILE A 7 -13.55 16.91 15.66
N ALA A 8 -12.93 18.03 16.05
CA ALA A 8 -12.21 18.89 15.12
C ALA A 8 -11.04 18.18 14.43
N LEU A 9 -10.26 17.32 15.11
CA LEU A 9 -9.18 16.57 14.45
C LEU A 9 -9.72 15.52 13.47
N ALA A 10 -10.69 14.71 13.90
CA ALA A 10 -11.31 13.70 13.06
C ALA A 10 -11.99 14.35 11.86
N LEU A 11 -12.73 15.45 12.07
CA LEU A 11 -13.29 16.26 11.00
C LEU A 11 -12.21 16.92 10.15
N ALA A 12 -11.10 17.41 10.71
CA ALA A 12 -10.02 18.01 9.93
C ALA A 12 -9.28 16.98 9.08
N ILE A 13 -9.10 15.75 9.59
CA ILE A 13 -8.54 14.63 8.83
C ILE A 13 -9.54 14.22 7.75
N CYS A 14 -10.80 13.96 8.09
CA CYS A 14 -11.84 13.58 7.11
C CYS A 14 -12.08 14.66 6.05
N LEU A 15 -12.16 15.93 6.45
CA LEU A 15 -12.33 17.09 5.56
C LEU A 15 -11.06 17.31 4.74
N GLY A 16 -9.88 17.23 5.34
CA GLY A 16 -8.61 17.34 4.63
C GLY A 16 -8.43 16.24 3.59
N SER A 17 -8.74 15.00 3.94
CA SER A 17 -8.80 13.85 3.05
C SER A 17 -9.84 14.03 1.94
N GLY A 18 -11.06 14.45 2.30
CA GLY A 18 -12.14 14.71 1.35
C GLY A 18 -11.82 15.85 0.39
N LEU A 19 -11.20 16.93 0.86
CA LEU A 19 -10.73 18.05 0.05
C LEU A 19 -9.56 17.66 -0.84
N ALA A 20 -8.63 16.82 -0.36
CA ALA A 20 -7.53 16.31 -1.17
C ALA A 20 -8.04 15.45 -2.32
N VAL A 21 -8.95 14.50 -2.04
CA VAL A 21 -9.62 13.68 -3.06
C VAL A 21 -10.45 14.57 -3.99
N GLY A 22 -11.25 15.48 -3.44
CA GLY A 22 -12.09 16.40 -4.20
C GLY A 22 -11.29 17.33 -5.12
N ARG A 23 -10.14 17.85 -4.69
CA ARG A 23 -9.21 18.61 -5.53
C ARG A 23 -8.59 17.73 -6.60
N LEU A 24 -8.19 16.51 -6.28
CA LEU A 24 -7.58 15.60 -7.25
C LEU A 24 -8.59 15.26 -8.38
N LEU A 25 -9.83 14.93 -8.02
CA LEU A 25 -10.92 14.70 -8.96
C LEU A 25 -11.34 16.01 -9.68
N GLY A 26 -11.32 17.13 -8.96
CA GLY A 26 -11.70 18.47 -9.41
C GLY A 26 -10.64 19.23 -10.20
N PHE A 27 -9.40 18.76 -10.29
CA PHE A 27 -8.37 19.34 -11.17
C PHE A 27 -7.99 18.40 -12.31
N GLY A 28 -8.75 17.30 -12.51
CA GLY A 28 -8.39 16.28 -13.50
C GLY A 28 -7.06 15.58 -13.17
N GLY A 29 -6.56 15.67 -11.94
CA GLY A 29 -5.35 14.97 -11.49
C GLY A 29 -5.62 13.51 -11.13
N GLY A 30 -6.86 13.19 -10.76
CA GLY A 30 -7.29 11.82 -10.49
C GLY A 30 -7.31 11.00 -11.75
N ARG A 31 -6.92 9.72 -11.64
CA ARG A 31 -6.79 8.79 -12.76
C ARG A 31 -7.94 7.77 -12.77
N ILE A 32 -9.13 8.19 -12.34
CA ILE A 32 -10.33 7.35 -12.35
C ILE A 32 -11.07 7.52 -13.68
N LEU A 33 -11.28 6.42 -14.40
CA LEU A 33 -12.16 6.39 -15.55
C LEU A 33 -13.61 6.24 -15.09
N ILE A 34 -14.40 7.28 -15.30
CA ILE A 34 -15.87 7.19 -15.20
C ILE A 34 -16.38 6.85 -16.59
N SER A 35 -16.80 5.60 -16.77
CA SER A 35 -17.36 5.12 -18.04
C SER A 35 -18.76 5.69 -18.26
N ASP A 36 -19.04 6.07 -19.50
CA ASP A 36 -20.37 6.46 -19.99
C ASP A 36 -20.84 5.33 -20.89
N ALA A 37 -22.04 4.79 -20.67
CA ALA A 37 -22.57 3.66 -21.45
C ALA A 37 -22.73 4.01 -22.94
N ALA A 38 -22.99 5.28 -23.25
CA ALA A 38 -23.09 5.76 -24.63
C ALA A 38 -21.72 6.06 -25.27
N ALA A 39 -20.66 6.15 -24.47
CA ALA A 39 -19.33 6.55 -24.91
C ALA A 39 -18.25 5.91 -24.03
N PRO A 40 -18.04 4.58 -24.12
CA PRO A 40 -17.08 3.88 -23.29
C PRO A 40 -15.64 4.34 -23.60
N TRP A 41 -14.74 4.16 -22.62
CA TRP A 41 -13.32 4.39 -22.86
C TRP A 41 -12.74 3.24 -23.68
N VAL A 42 -12.03 3.59 -24.76
CA VAL A 42 -11.36 2.63 -25.63
C VAL A 42 -9.86 2.88 -25.67
N MET A 43 -9.11 1.81 -25.87
CA MET A 43 -7.65 1.80 -25.91
C MET A 43 -7.13 0.86 -27.01
N ALA A 44 -5.87 1.05 -27.39
CA ALA A 44 -5.20 0.08 -28.24
C ALA A 44 -4.99 -1.24 -27.47
N GLU A 45 -5.31 -2.37 -28.10
CA GLU A 45 -5.01 -3.67 -27.53
C GLU A 45 -3.51 -3.84 -27.30
N ARG A 46 -3.17 -4.43 -26.16
CA ARG A 46 -1.79 -4.68 -25.75
C ARG A 46 -1.72 -5.97 -24.95
N PRO A 47 -0.63 -6.75 -25.12
CA PRO A 47 -0.30 -7.83 -24.20
C PRO A 47 -0.23 -7.34 -22.76
N PHE A 48 -0.55 -8.23 -21.82
CA PHE A 48 -0.38 -7.96 -20.40
C PHE A 48 1.08 -7.59 -20.09
N SER A 49 1.28 -6.60 -19.22
CA SER A 49 2.62 -6.18 -18.79
C SER A 49 2.53 -5.32 -17.54
N ALA A 50 3.34 -5.60 -16.52
CA ALA A 50 3.50 -4.74 -15.35
C ALA A 50 4.78 -3.87 -15.41
N MET A 51 5.46 -3.86 -16.56
CA MET A 51 6.73 -3.15 -16.72
C MET A 51 6.52 -1.63 -16.77
N ASN A 52 7.46 -0.91 -16.15
CA ASN A 52 7.54 0.54 -16.23
C ASN A 52 7.68 1.00 -17.69
N ARG A 53 6.97 2.06 -18.05
CA ARG A 53 6.95 2.71 -19.35
C ARG A 53 7.51 4.12 -19.24
N GLN A 54 7.94 4.68 -20.38
CA GLN A 54 8.39 6.08 -20.53
C GLN A 54 9.69 6.48 -19.81
N TRP A 55 10.20 5.66 -18.88
CA TRP A 55 11.52 5.88 -18.26
C TRP A 55 12.63 5.97 -19.32
N GLY A 56 13.47 6.99 -19.23
CA GLY A 56 14.54 7.27 -20.19
C GLY A 56 14.09 7.94 -21.49
N SER A 57 12.79 8.19 -21.71
CA SER A 57 12.25 8.66 -22.99
C SER A 57 11.64 10.07 -22.95
N GLU A 58 12.10 10.95 -23.83
CA GLU A 58 11.62 12.34 -23.97
C GLU A 58 10.33 12.49 -24.80
N ARG A 59 9.86 11.44 -25.49
CA ARG A 59 8.63 11.50 -26.30
C ARG A 59 7.65 10.41 -25.91
N ALA A 60 6.40 10.79 -25.63
CA ALA A 60 5.32 9.82 -25.47
C ALA A 60 5.11 9.07 -26.78
N ARG A 61 4.84 7.76 -26.69
CA ARG A 61 4.42 6.97 -27.86
C ARG A 61 3.11 7.54 -28.40
N ARG A 62 3.04 7.70 -29.71
CA ARG A 62 1.82 8.07 -30.43
C ARG A 62 0.90 6.86 -30.53
N ILE A 63 -0.37 7.05 -30.19
CA ILE A 63 -1.43 6.10 -30.53
C ILE A 63 -2.43 6.84 -31.42
N ARG A 64 -2.83 6.24 -32.52
CA ARG A 64 -3.90 6.77 -33.38
C ARG A 64 -5.12 5.87 -33.27
N PHE A 65 -6.27 6.47 -33.09
CA PHE A 65 -7.57 5.82 -33.19
C PHE A 65 -8.24 6.26 -34.48
N LYS A 66 -8.91 5.34 -35.15
CA LYS A 66 -9.53 5.59 -36.45
C LYS A 66 -10.90 4.94 -36.47
N THR A 67 -11.90 5.71 -36.85
CA THR A 67 -13.23 5.21 -37.21
C THR A 67 -13.59 5.72 -38.60
N ALA A 68 -14.44 4.99 -39.31
CA ALA A 68 -14.90 5.35 -40.64
C ALA A 68 -16.33 4.90 -40.85
N TRP A 69 -17.12 5.72 -41.53
CA TRP A 69 -18.52 5.46 -41.83
C TRP A 69 -18.84 5.97 -43.23
N VAL A 70 -20.01 5.60 -43.75
CA VAL A 70 -20.51 6.03 -45.05
C VAL A 70 -21.77 6.86 -44.81
N MET A 71 -21.84 8.02 -45.46
CA MET A 71 -23.01 8.88 -45.49
C MET A 71 -23.71 8.71 -46.84
N GLU A 72 -25.01 8.38 -46.82
CA GLU A 72 -25.87 8.37 -48.01
C GLU A 72 -26.16 9.82 -48.48
N GLU A 73 -26.82 9.99 -49.64
CA GLU A 73 -27.08 11.32 -50.21
C GLU A 73 -27.93 12.19 -49.26
N GLY A 74 -27.40 13.34 -48.87
CA GLY A 74 -27.98 14.25 -47.87
C GLY A 74 -27.04 14.44 -46.67
N LEU A 75 -26.34 15.58 -46.61
CA LEU A 75 -25.53 15.92 -45.45
C LEU A 75 -26.43 16.49 -44.34
N PRO A 76 -26.30 16.01 -43.10
CA PRO A 76 -27.09 16.54 -41.99
C PRO A 76 -26.63 17.95 -41.62
N ASP A 77 -27.57 18.77 -41.15
CA ASP A 77 -27.29 20.13 -40.68
C ASP A 77 -26.42 20.15 -39.42
N GLU A 78 -26.53 19.09 -38.59
CA GLU A 78 -25.72 18.91 -37.39
C GLU A 78 -25.12 17.49 -37.33
N TRP A 79 -23.86 17.41 -36.93
CA TRP A 79 -23.16 16.16 -36.69
C TRP A 79 -22.24 16.29 -35.46
N PRO A 80 -22.81 16.21 -34.25
CA PRO A 80 -22.07 16.51 -33.03
C PRO A 80 -21.06 15.40 -32.73
N LEU A 81 -19.81 15.81 -32.48
CA LEU A 81 -18.75 15.02 -31.89
C LEU A 81 -18.63 15.38 -30.41
N ARG A 82 -18.89 14.42 -29.53
CA ARG A 82 -18.53 14.47 -28.11
C ARG A 82 -17.25 13.67 -27.92
N LEU A 83 -16.17 14.32 -27.50
CA LEU A 83 -14.87 13.68 -27.33
C LEU A 83 -14.23 14.07 -26.01
N ARG A 84 -13.75 13.07 -25.27
CA ARG A 84 -12.79 13.27 -24.16
C ARG A 84 -11.63 12.30 -24.34
N VAL A 85 -10.44 12.74 -23.93
CA VAL A 85 -9.20 12.03 -24.22
C VAL A 85 -8.28 12.06 -23.02
N PHE A 86 -7.73 10.90 -22.65
CA PHE A 86 -6.71 10.82 -21.61
C PHE A 86 -5.32 11.07 -22.20
N GLY A 87 -4.96 12.35 -22.29
CA GLY A 87 -3.68 12.81 -22.84
C GLY A 87 -3.86 14.01 -23.77
N ARG A 88 -2.77 14.44 -24.40
CA ARG A 88 -2.83 15.45 -25.46
C ARG A 88 -3.27 14.80 -26.76
N PHE A 89 -4.09 15.48 -27.55
CA PHE A 89 -4.64 14.91 -28.77
C PHE A 89 -4.70 15.87 -29.95
N GLN A 90 -4.82 15.29 -31.15
CA GLN A 90 -5.12 15.97 -32.40
C GLN A 90 -6.18 15.17 -33.15
N VAL A 91 -7.18 15.86 -33.69
CA VAL A 91 -8.27 15.24 -34.45
C VAL A 91 -8.17 15.65 -35.91
N ARG A 92 -8.38 14.69 -36.81
CA ARG A 92 -8.47 14.93 -38.24
C ARG A 92 -9.69 14.24 -38.82
N LEU A 93 -10.52 15.00 -39.54
CA LEU A 93 -11.64 14.48 -40.32
C LEU A 93 -11.25 14.53 -41.79
N ASN A 94 -11.27 13.39 -42.48
CA ASN A 94 -10.90 13.27 -43.89
C ASN A 94 -9.51 13.86 -44.22
N GLY A 95 -8.58 13.81 -43.24
CA GLY A 95 -7.25 14.39 -43.34
C GLY A 95 -7.14 15.86 -42.92
N VAL A 96 -8.26 16.57 -42.79
CA VAL A 96 -8.31 17.98 -42.38
C VAL A 96 -8.32 18.09 -40.86
N PRO A 97 -7.46 18.94 -40.24
CA PRO A 97 -7.45 19.15 -38.79
C PRO A 97 -8.77 19.73 -38.27
N VAL A 98 -9.32 19.13 -37.21
CA VAL A 98 -10.46 19.68 -36.45
C VAL A 98 -9.91 20.40 -35.22
N ILE A 99 -10.22 21.69 -35.09
CA ILE A 99 -9.69 22.52 -34.01
C ILE A 99 -10.59 22.42 -32.77
N PHE A 100 -10.01 21.95 -31.67
CA PHE A 100 -10.62 21.97 -30.36
C PHE A 100 -10.13 23.17 -29.56
N ASP A 101 -10.92 23.58 -28.57
CA ASP A 101 -10.48 24.57 -27.59
C ASP A 101 -9.30 23.99 -26.80
N THR A 102 -8.17 24.70 -26.81
CA THR A 102 -6.90 24.26 -26.24
C THR A 102 -6.69 24.77 -24.82
N ASP A 103 -7.74 25.14 -24.10
CA ASP A 103 -7.67 25.53 -22.69
C ASP A 103 -6.77 24.55 -21.90
N PRO A 104 -5.58 25.00 -21.45
CA PRO A 104 -4.61 24.16 -20.78
C PRO A 104 -5.08 23.69 -19.39
N ASP A 105 -6.07 24.37 -18.81
CA ASP A 105 -6.65 24.03 -17.52
C ASP A 105 -7.90 23.13 -17.65
N ARG A 106 -8.31 22.81 -18.88
CA ARG A 106 -9.47 21.95 -19.15
C ARG A 106 -9.19 20.50 -18.73
N ARG A 107 -10.15 19.93 -18.00
CA ARG A 107 -10.08 18.55 -17.51
C ARG A 107 -10.20 17.53 -18.64
N TRP A 108 -9.30 16.56 -18.65
CA TRP A 108 -9.31 15.43 -19.60
C TRP A 108 -10.56 14.55 -19.52
N SER A 109 -11.25 14.55 -18.36
CA SER A 109 -12.43 13.73 -18.08
C SER A 109 -13.75 14.33 -18.58
N VAL A 110 -13.74 15.60 -19.02
CA VAL A 110 -14.92 16.33 -19.50
C VAL A 110 -15.03 16.23 -21.02
N PHE A 111 -16.24 15.99 -21.52
CA PHE A 111 -16.51 15.95 -22.95
C PHE A 111 -16.33 17.33 -23.59
N GLN A 112 -15.57 17.36 -24.67
CA GLN A 112 -15.53 18.47 -25.60
C GLN A 112 -16.53 18.21 -26.71
N LYS A 113 -17.34 19.22 -27.03
CA LYS A 113 -18.32 19.15 -28.11
C LYS A 113 -17.83 19.95 -29.30
N ARG A 114 -17.94 19.37 -30.50
CA ARG A 114 -17.72 20.06 -31.77
C ARG A 114 -18.72 19.56 -32.78
N ASP A 115 -19.34 20.45 -33.52
CA ASP A 115 -20.13 20.04 -34.68
C ASP A 115 -19.19 19.85 -35.88
N LEU A 116 -19.36 18.74 -36.58
CA LEU A 116 -18.55 18.36 -37.75
C LEU A 116 -19.31 18.44 -39.07
N ALA A 117 -20.60 18.81 -39.07
CA ALA A 117 -21.47 18.80 -40.25
C ALA A 117 -20.83 19.45 -41.49
N SER A 118 -20.25 20.65 -41.32
CA SER A 118 -19.64 21.42 -42.40
C SER A 118 -18.39 20.81 -43.03
N ALA A 119 -17.79 19.80 -42.40
CA ALA A 119 -16.56 19.14 -42.85
C ALA A 119 -16.82 17.71 -43.36
N LEU A 120 -18.07 17.27 -43.36
CA LEU A 120 -18.50 16.00 -43.94
C LEU A 120 -18.57 16.09 -45.47
N LYS A 121 -18.43 14.94 -46.11
CA LYS A 121 -18.61 14.77 -47.56
C LYS A 121 -19.51 13.58 -47.84
N PRO A 122 -20.25 13.56 -48.97
CA PRO A 122 -20.97 12.37 -49.41
C PRO A 122 -20.03 11.15 -49.53
N GLY A 123 -20.53 9.97 -49.18
CA GLY A 123 -19.75 8.74 -49.21
C GLY A 123 -18.90 8.52 -47.95
N ARG A 124 -17.68 7.98 -48.12
CA ARG A 124 -16.85 7.52 -47.00
C ARG A 124 -16.18 8.69 -46.26
N ASN A 125 -16.50 8.81 -44.98
CA ASN A 125 -15.86 9.72 -44.04
C ASN A 125 -14.94 8.95 -43.08
N GLN A 126 -13.86 9.59 -42.65
CA GLN A 126 -12.89 9.00 -41.73
C GLN A 126 -12.45 10.01 -40.68
N LEU A 127 -12.54 9.61 -39.42
CA LEU A 127 -12.04 10.38 -38.28
C LEU A 127 -10.81 9.69 -37.70
N VAL A 128 -9.71 10.43 -37.55
CA VAL A 128 -8.47 9.96 -36.93
C VAL A 128 -8.13 10.84 -35.74
N ILE A 129 -7.94 10.22 -34.57
CA ILE A 129 -7.56 10.88 -33.33
C ILE A 129 -6.17 10.39 -32.93
N GLU A 130 -5.16 11.26 -33.00
CA GLU A 130 -3.83 10.98 -32.48
C GLU A 130 -3.75 11.40 -31.01
N VAL A 131 -3.36 10.49 -30.13
CA VAL A 131 -3.22 10.74 -28.69
C VAL A 131 -1.78 10.48 -28.24
N ARG A 132 -1.28 11.37 -27.39
CA ARG A 132 0.02 11.27 -26.72
C ARG A 132 -0.16 11.49 -25.22
N ASN A 133 0.19 10.48 -24.43
CA ASN A 133 0.18 10.55 -22.97
C ASN A 133 1.54 10.11 -22.41
N ARG A 134 2.21 11.01 -21.66
CA ARG A 134 3.50 10.71 -21.01
C ARG A 134 3.35 10.02 -19.67
N GLN A 135 2.20 10.20 -19.02
CA GLN A 135 1.97 9.78 -17.65
C GLN A 135 0.93 8.67 -17.56
N GLY A 136 0.58 8.00 -18.66
CA GLY A 136 -0.45 6.97 -18.68
C GLY A 136 -0.68 6.45 -20.10
N PRO A 137 -1.63 5.53 -20.30
CA PRO A 137 -2.03 5.10 -21.63
C PRO A 137 -2.75 6.22 -22.39
N ALA A 138 -2.79 6.08 -23.71
CA ALA A 138 -3.63 6.92 -24.55
C ALA A 138 -5.01 6.25 -24.67
N LEU A 139 -6.05 6.97 -24.23
CA LEU A 139 -7.44 6.51 -24.19
C LEU A 139 -8.33 7.56 -24.83
N ILE A 140 -9.38 7.14 -25.53
CA ILE A 140 -10.44 8.03 -26.01
C ILE A 140 -11.79 7.54 -25.51
N SER A 141 -12.72 8.46 -25.29
CA SER A 141 -14.14 8.18 -25.09
C SER A 141 -14.89 9.16 -25.97
N MET A 142 -15.67 8.62 -26.90
CA MET A 142 -16.24 9.38 -28.00
C MET A 142 -17.67 8.92 -28.27
N ASP A 143 -18.46 9.86 -28.75
CA ASP A 143 -19.79 9.64 -29.32
C ASP A 143 -19.90 10.61 -30.50
N LEU A 144 -20.28 10.11 -31.67
CA LEU A 144 -20.29 10.87 -32.91
C LEU A 144 -21.56 10.54 -33.71
N GLY A 145 -22.40 11.55 -33.92
CA GLY A 145 -23.63 11.42 -34.69
C GLY A 145 -24.84 12.01 -33.99
N GLY A 146 -25.97 12.03 -34.70
CA GLY A 146 -27.26 12.53 -34.20
C GLY A 146 -28.20 11.41 -33.74
N GLU A 147 -29.43 11.76 -33.34
CA GLU A 147 -30.41 10.79 -32.81
C GLU A 147 -30.75 9.62 -33.77
N ALA A 148 -30.56 9.81 -35.08
CA ALA A 148 -30.85 8.80 -36.10
C ALA A 148 -29.69 7.82 -36.42
N GLN A 149 -28.44 8.22 -36.18
CA GLN A 149 -27.26 7.40 -36.47
C GLN A 149 -26.10 7.82 -35.58
N SER A 150 -25.57 6.88 -34.80
CA SER A 150 -24.35 7.08 -34.01
C SER A 150 -23.24 6.14 -34.45
N VAL A 151 -22.02 6.68 -34.53
CA VAL A 151 -20.78 6.02 -34.94
C VAL A 151 -19.76 6.25 -33.84
N GLY A 152 -18.95 5.24 -33.51
CA GLY A 152 -17.87 5.43 -32.54
C GLY A 152 -18.35 5.49 -31.09
N SER A 153 -19.56 5.01 -30.82
CA SER A 153 -20.07 4.78 -29.47
C SER A 153 -19.65 3.40 -28.94
N ARG A 154 -19.08 2.53 -29.78
CA ARG A 154 -18.66 1.18 -29.38
C ARG A 154 -17.19 0.90 -29.69
N PRO A 155 -16.53 -0.01 -28.94
CA PRO A 155 -15.14 -0.39 -29.19
C PRO A 155 -14.90 -0.96 -30.59
N GLU A 156 -15.83 -1.76 -31.11
CA GLU A 156 -15.75 -2.35 -32.45
C GLU A 156 -15.69 -1.32 -33.59
N ASP A 157 -16.14 -0.09 -33.35
CA ASP A 157 -16.13 0.99 -34.34
C ASP A 157 -14.73 1.58 -34.56
N PHE A 158 -13.76 1.21 -33.73
CA PHE A 158 -12.42 1.79 -33.73
C PHE A 158 -11.34 0.78 -34.11
N GLN A 159 -10.41 1.26 -34.93
CA GLN A 159 -9.09 0.69 -35.07
C GLN A 159 -8.06 1.55 -34.34
N ALA A 160 -7.09 0.93 -33.69
CA ALA A 160 -5.98 1.57 -33.04
C ALA A 160 -4.64 1.21 -33.70
N GLN A 161 -3.72 2.18 -33.75
CA GLN A 161 -2.37 2.01 -34.25
C GLN A 161 -1.37 2.52 -33.22
N VAL A 162 -0.42 1.68 -32.80
CA VAL A 162 0.65 2.04 -31.88
C VAL A 162 1.91 2.38 -32.66
N GLY A 163 2.36 3.64 -32.60
CA GLY A 163 3.55 4.10 -33.32
C GLY A 163 3.37 3.98 -34.84
N ALA A 164 4.22 3.16 -35.46
CA ALA A 164 4.18 2.84 -36.90
C ALA A 164 3.74 1.38 -37.17
N GLY A 165 3.21 0.68 -36.16
CA GLY A 165 2.71 -0.68 -36.31
C GLY A 165 1.43 -0.78 -37.16
N PRO A 166 0.88 -1.99 -37.33
CA PRO A 166 -0.37 -2.18 -38.06
C PRO A 166 -1.57 -1.55 -37.34
N TRP A 167 -2.65 -1.31 -38.08
CA TRP A 167 -3.96 -1.02 -37.51
C TRP A 167 -4.56 -2.33 -36.97
N ALA A 168 -4.98 -2.33 -35.71
CA ALA A 168 -5.67 -3.45 -35.07
C ALA A 168 -7.00 -2.95 -34.48
N PRO A 169 -7.97 -3.83 -34.19
CA PRO A 169 -9.17 -3.44 -33.43
C PRO A 169 -8.82 -2.75 -32.11
N ALA A 170 -9.58 -1.73 -31.72
CA ALA A 170 -9.50 -1.19 -30.37
C ALA A 170 -10.27 -2.08 -29.39
N VAL A 171 -9.95 -1.96 -28.10
CA VAL A 171 -10.62 -2.69 -27.03
C VAL A 171 -11.10 -1.73 -25.95
N LEU A 172 -12.03 -2.18 -25.11
CA LEU A 172 -12.41 -1.44 -23.91
C LEU A 172 -11.19 -1.19 -23.02
N ALA A 173 -11.13 0.01 -22.45
CA ALA A 173 -10.17 0.33 -21.41
C ALA A 173 -10.54 -0.46 -20.14
N GLN A 174 -9.77 -1.50 -19.85
CA GLN A 174 -9.94 -2.36 -18.69
C GLN A 174 -8.68 -2.31 -17.83
N ASP A 175 -8.87 -2.09 -16.54
CA ASP A 175 -7.82 -2.10 -15.52
C ASP A 175 -7.81 -3.39 -14.68
N MET A 176 -8.87 -4.21 -14.78
CA MET A 176 -9.03 -5.49 -14.09
C MET A 176 -8.70 -6.65 -15.03
N ARG A 177 -7.41 -6.89 -15.30
CA ARG A 177 -6.97 -7.98 -16.18
C ARG A 177 -6.33 -9.10 -15.37
N ARG A 178 -6.79 -10.33 -15.61
CA ARG A 178 -6.18 -11.55 -15.05
C ARG A 178 -4.71 -11.65 -15.45
N HIS A 179 -3.84 -11.96 -14.50
CA HIS A 179 -2.41 -12.10 -14.75
C HIS A 179 -2.14 -13.47 -15.41
N PRO A 180 -1.36 -13.56 -16.50
CA PRO A 180 -1.11 -14.83 -17.19
C PRO A 180 -0.46 -15.92 -16.32
N ALA A 181 0.29 -15.54 -15.27
CA ALA A 181 0.85 -16.51 -14.33
C ALA A 181 -0.20 -17.29 -13.52
N ASN A 182 -1.43 -16.80 -13.44
CA ASN A 182 -2.50 -17.45 -12.70
C ASN A 182 -2.93 -18.79 -13.34
N ASP A 183 -2.52 -19.07 -14.58
CA ASP A 183 -2.78 -20.36 -15.24
C ASP A 183 -2.04 -21.55 -14.61
N TRP A 184 -0.95 -21.29 -13.87
CA TRP A 184 -0.11 -22.35 -13.31
C TRP A 184 0.28 -22.12 -11.83
N LEU A 185 -0.10 -20.99 -11.24
CA LEU A 185 0.05 -20.74 -9.81
C LEU A 185 -1.05 -21.45 -9.02
N PRO A 186 -0.75 -21.97 -7.82
CA PRO A 186 -1.71 -22.77 -7.06
C PRO A 186 -2.86 -21.92 -6.52
N SER A 187 -4.07 -22.46 -6.59
CA SER A 187 -5.23 -21.89 -5.90
C SER A 187 -5.28 -22.35 -4.44
N PRO A 188 -6.02 -21.67 -3.54
CA PRO A 188 -6.26 -22.16 -2.18
C PRO A 188 -6.89 -23.56 -2.15
N LEU A 189 -7.72 -23.89 -3.14
CA LEU A 189 -8.32 -25.21 -3.27
C LEU A 189 -7.26 -26.29 -3.58
N ASP A 190 -6.27 -25.99 -4.41
CA ASP A 190 -5.17 -26.91 -4.70
C ASP A 190 -4.33 -27.17 -3.45
N GLY A 191 -4.01 -26.12 -2.70
CA GLY A 191 -3.33 -26.23 -1.42
C GLY A 191 -4.09 -27.09 -0.40
N VAL A 192 -5.41 -26.89 -0.28
CA VAL A 192 -6.26 -27.69 0.62
C VAL A 192 -6.30 -29.16 0.20
N LYS A 193 -6.40 -29.46 -1.11
CA LYS A 193 -6.36 -30.84 -1.62
C LYS A 193 -5.01 -31.50 -1.32
N ARG A 194 -3.91 -30.80 -1.56
CA ARG A 194 -2.55 -31.31 -1.34
C ARG A 194 -2.25 -31.54 0.14
N TYR A 195 -2.70 -30.65 1.02
CA TYR A 195 -2.38 -30.67 2.45
C TYR A 195 -3.56 -31.09 3.35
N ALA A 196 -4.56 -31.79 2.82
CA ALA A 196 -5.79 -32.13 3.54
C ALA A 196 -5.52 -32.79 4.91
N TRP A 197 -4.67 -33.82 4.97
CA TRP A 197 -4.35 -34.54 6.21
C TRP A 197 -3.54 -33.71 7.20
N PRO A 198 -2.42 -33.04 6.80
CA PRO A 198 -1.75 -32.08 7.66
C PRO A 198 -2.69 -31.00 8.22
N LEU A 199 -3.59 -30.45 7.40
CA LEU A 199 -4.57 -29.45 7.82
C LEU A 199 -5.52 -29.98 8.87
N VAL A 200 -6.07 -31.19 8.68
CA VAL A 200 -6.92 -31.84 9.69
C VAL A 200 -6.16 -32.05 10.99
N GLY A 201 -4.90 -32.52 10.92
CA GLY A 201 -4.06 -32.73 12.10
C GLY A 201 -3.79 -31.44 12.88
N VAL A 202 -3.40 -30.37 12.18
CA VAL A 202 -3.14 -29.05 12.78
C VAL A 202 -4.41 -28.43 13.34
N ALA A 203 -5.54 -28.52 12.62
CA ALA A 203 -6.83 -28.02 13.09
C ALA A 203 -7.30 -28.79 14.33
N ALA A 204 -7.17 -30.11 14.34
CA ALA A 204 -7.52 -30.95 15.50
C ALA A 204 -6.63 -30.63 16.71
N LEU A 205 -5.32 -30.46 16.51
CA LEU A 205 -4.40 -30.05 17.57
C LEU A 205 -4.76 -28.65 18.12
N GLY A 206 -5.04 -27.68 17.24
CA GLY A 206 -5.47 -26.34 17.64
C GLY A 206 -6.79 -26.36 18.42
N ALA A 207 -7.76 -27.15 17.96
CA ALA A 207 -9.03 -27.35 18.66
C ALA A 207 -8.82 -27.99 20.03
N PHE A 208 -8.00 -29.04 20.10
CA PHE A 208 -7.67 -29.73 21.34
C PHE A 208 -7.02 -28.76 22.34
N LEU A 209 -5.99 -28.01 21.94
CA LEU A 209 -5.33 -27.03 22.80
C LEU A 209 -6.28 -25.91 23.25
N GLY A 210 -7.16 -25.44 22.36
CA GLY A 210 -8.20 -24.46 22.69
C GLY A 210 -9.17 -24.98 23.75
N LEU A 211 -9.70 -26.19 23.57
CA LEU A 211 -10.59 -26.86 24.52
C LEU A 211 -9.87 -27.13 25.85
N TRP A 212 -8.64 -27.65 25.79
CA TRP A 212 -7.85 -28.03 26.95
C TRP A 212 -7.48 -26.82 27.81
N SER A 213 -7.10 -25.70 27.18
CA SER A 213 -6.85 -24.44 27.88
C SER A 213 -8.11 -23.90 28.58
N ALA A 214 -9.28 -24.11 27.99
CA ALA A 214 -10.56 -23.75 28.59
C ALA A 214 -10.92 -24.64 29.78
N ALA A 215 -10.66 -25.95 29.69
CA ALA A 215 -10.95 -26.92 30.73
C ALA A 215 -10.05 -26.75 31.97
N LEU A 216 -8.75 -26.49 31.77
CA LEU A 216 -7.78 -26.39 32.85
C LEU A 216 -7.66 -24.98 33.46
N GLY A 217 -8.27 -23.97 32.85
CA GLY A 217 -8.16 -22.59 33.33
C GLY A 217 -6.71 -22.08 33.37
N LEU A 218 -5.86 -22.55 32.46
CA LEU A 218 -4.42 -22.26 32.48
C LEU A 218 -4.16 -20.75 32.47
N SER A 219 -3.43 -20.28 33.49
CA SER A 219 -3.01 -18.88 33.56
C SER A 219 -1.73 -18.67 32.74
N PHE A 220 -1.76 -17.72 31.82
CA PHE A 220 -0.60 -17.37 31.00
C PHE A 220 0.35 -16.45 31.80
N GLY A 221 1.32 -17.04 32.50
CA GLY A 221 2.24 -16.29 33.35
C GLY A 221 3.42 -15.63 32.61
N SER A 222 4.33 -15.03 33.38
CA SER A 222 5.60 -14.50 32.87
C SER A 222 6.50 -15.58 32.26
N GLY A 223 6.53 -16.78 32.84
CA GLY A 223 7.27 -17.93 32.30
C GLY A 223 6.77 -18.37 30.92
N ALA A 224 5.45 -18.40 30.71
CA ALA A 224 4.86 -18.71 29.41
C ALA A 224 5.18 -17.63 28.36
N LEU A 225 5.18 -16.35 28.76
CA LEU A 225 5.63 -15.26 27.90
C LEU A 225 7.13 -15.36 27.55
N ALA A 226 7.98 -15.76 28.49
CA ALA A 226 9.40 -15.97 28.24
C ALA A 226 9.63 -17.13 27.26
N ALA A 227 8.97 -18.27 27.48
CA ALA A 227 9.01 -19.41 26.57
C ALA A 227 8.53 -19.00 25.16
N LEU A 228 7.45 -18.23 25.08
CA LEU A 228 6.95 -17.69 23.81
C LEU A 228 8.00 -16.84 23.08
N TRP A 229 8.69 -15.93 23.79
CA TRP A 229 9.76 -15.15 23.20
C TRP A 229 10.92 -16.01 22.73
N CYS A 230 11.31 -17.04 23.49
CA CYS A 230 12.32 -18.00 23.04
C CYS A 230 11.88 -18.72 21.76
N SER A 231 10.63 -19.16 21.66
CA SER A 231 10.09 -19.80 20.45
C SER A 231 10.07 -18.84 19.25
N VAL A 232 9.68 -17.58 19.47
CA VAL A 232 9.70 -16.55 18.41
C VAL A 232 11.12 -16.28 17.95
N ILE A 233 12.07 -16.09 18.86
CA ILE A 233 13.48 -15.86 18.52
C ILE A 233 14.06 -17.07 17.77
N PHE A 234 13.76 -18.27 18.23
CA PHE A 234 14.18 -19.51 17.57
C PHE A 234 13.62 -19.61 16.14
N PHE A 235 12.31 -19.40 15.98
CA PHE A 235 11.67 -19.37 14.65
C PHE A 235 12.28 -18.31 13.73
N TRP A 236 12.49 -17.08 14.23
CA TRP A 236 13.10 -16.01 13.44
C TRP A 236 14.57 -16.28 13.12
N GLY A 237 15.29 -17.03 13.96
CA GLY A 237 16.64 -17.53 13.67
C GLY A 237 16.64 -18.54 12.52
N LEU A 238 15.71 -19.51 12.53
CA LEU A 238 15.53 -20.46 11.42
C LEU A 238 15.12 -19.73 10.14
N PHE A 239 14.16 -18.81 10.25
CA PHE A 239 13.71 -17.99 9.13
C PHE A 239 14.85 -17.15 8.55
N TRP A 240 15.68 -16.53 9.39
CA TRP A 240 16.82 -15.75 8.92
C TRP A 240 17.83 -16.64 8.18
N ALA A 241 18.12 -17.83 8.71
CA ALA A 241 18.99 -18.80 8.04
C ALA A 241 18.42 -19.23 6.67
N ARG A 242 17.12 -19.51 6.58
CA ARG A 242 16.45 -19.83 5.31
C ARG A 242 16.41 -18.66 4.35
N SER A 243 16.25 -17.44 4.85
CA SER A 243 16.14 -16.25 4.01
C SER A 243 17.36 -16.02 3.12
N ILE A 244 18.51 -16.62 3.43
CA ILE A 244 19.77 -16.48 2.68
C ILE A 244 19.70 -17.12 1.30
N GLU A 245 18.96 -18.21 1.18
CA GLU A 245 18.75 -18.93 -0.07
C GLU A 245 17.99 -18.07 -1.09
N ILE A 246 17.28 -17.04 -0.63
CA ILE A 246 16.59 -16.09 -1.47
C ILE A 246 17.62 -15.21 -2.18
N PRO A 247 17.53 -14.98 -3.49
CA PRO A 247 18.41 -14.05 -4.19
C PRO A 247 18.32 -12.62 -3.63
N LEU A 248 19.44 -11.90 -3.55
CA LEU A 248 19.45 -10.51 -3.07
C LEU A 248 18.62 -9.55 -3.93
N LEU A 249 18.43 -9.90 -5.20
CA LEU A 249 17.62 -9.13 -6.14
C LEU A 249 16.12 -9.45 -6.04
N ALA A 250 15.73 -10.44 -5.22
CA ALA A 250 14.33 -10.67 -4.89
C ALA A 250 13.84 -9.56 -3.95
N GLY A 251 12.63 -9.06 -4.21
CA GLY A 251 12.09 -7.88 -3.55
C GLY A 251 11.98 -6.71 -4.53
N PHE A 252 10.90 -5.94 -4.39
CA PHE A 252 10.74 -4.73 -5.18
C PHE A 252 11.83 -3.72 -4.83
N ASP A 253 12.35 -3.05 -5.86
CA ASP A 253 13.40 -2.03 -5.77
C ASP A 253 14.75 -2.51 -5.19
N ALA A 254 14.92 -3.82 -4.93
CA ALA A 254 16.11 -4.39 -4.29
C ALA A 254 17.41 -4.01 -5.02
N ARG A 255 17.41 -4.11 -6.36
CA ARG A 255 18.54 -3.67 -7.20
C ARG A 255 18.93 -2.21 -6.92
N GLY A 256 17.96 -1.31 -6.91
CA GLY A 256 18.21 0.11 -6.64
C GLY A 256 18.69 0.36 -5.22
N HIS A 257 18.19 -0.39 -4.23
CA HIS A 257 18.70 -0.32 -2.85
C HIS A 257 20.17 -0.75 -2.78
N LEU A 258 20.55 -1.83 -3.44
CA LEU A 258 21.93 -2.32 -3.48
C LEU A 258 22.88 -1.35 -4.20
N GLU A 259 22.44 -0.70 -5.28
CA GLU A 259 23.21 0.35 -5.96
C GLU A 259 23.52 1.52 -5.00
N VAL A 260 22.53 1.96 -4.22
CA VAL A 260 22.71 3.02 -3.21
C VAL A 260 23.65 2.58 -2.09
N VAL A 261 23.53 1.35 -1.61
CA VAL A 261 24.46 0.76 -0.63
C VAL A 261 25.89 0.76 -1.19
N GLY A 262 26.08 0.43 -2.46
CA GLY A 262 27.38 0.46 -3.14
C GLY A 262 28.00 1.85 -3.15
N TRP A 263 27.24 2.89 -3.53
CA TRP A 263 27.73 4.28 -3.50
C TRP A 263 28.10 4.75 -2.10
N LEU A 264 27.30 4.41 -1.08
CA LEU A 264 27.59 4.79 0.30
C LEU A 264 28.81 4.05 0.85
N ALA A 265 28.99 2.77 0.50
CA ALA A 265 30.19 2.02 0.85
C ALA A 265 31.47 2.60 0.22
N SER A 266 31.36 3.28 -0.93
CA SER A 266 32.47 4.03 -1.53
C SER A 266 32.59 5.48 -1.04
N GLY A 267 31.87 5.88 0.02
CA GLY A 267 31.92 7.22 0.59
C GLY A 267 31.13 8.29 -0.19
N ARG A 268 30.32 7.90 -1.18
CA ARG A 268 29.53 8.83 -2.01
C ARG A 268 28.07 8.84 -1.59
N LEU A 269 27.58 9.97 -1.08
CA LEU A 269 26.14 10.17 -0.83
C LEU A 269 25.43 10.54 -2.14
N PRO A 270 24.59 9.66 -2.72
CA PRO A 270 23.93 9.95 -4.00
C PRO A 270 22.90 11.09 -3.89
N ILE A 271 22.55 11.68 -5.03
CA ILE A 271 21.40 12.58 -5.17
C ILE A 271 20.22 11.86 -5.82
N ALA A 272 19.01 12.39 -5.66
CA ALA A 272 17.77 11.73 -6.09
C ALA A 272 17.72 11.34 -7.59
N THR A 273 18.53 11.99 -8.42
CA THR A 273 18.60 11.76 -9.87
C THR A 273 19.67 10.75 -10.31
N ASP A 274 20.48 10.23 -9.39
CA ASP A 274 21.60 9.33 -9.69
C ASP A 274 21.17 7.89 -10.03
N GLY A 275 20.01 7.46 -9.54
CA GLY A 275 19.52 6.10 -9.73
C GLY A 275 18.10 5.90 -9.25
N TRP A 276 17.55 4.71 -9.47
CA TRP A 276 16.14 4.39 -9.21
C TRP A 276 15.73 4.59 -7.75
N SER A 277 16.55 4.12 -6.80
CA SER A 277 16.27 4.22 -5.35
C SER A 277 17.09 5.31 -4.64
N ALA A 278 17.84 6.13 -5.40
CA ALA A 278 18.72 7.17 -4.86
C ALA A 278 17.97 8.34 -4.20
N TYR A 279 16.67 8.45 -4.46
CA TYR A 279 15.78 9.46 -3.90
C TYR A 279 15.45 9.24 -2.41
N HIS A 280 15.73 8.04 -1.88
CA HIS A 280 15.46 7.75 -0.48
C HIS A 280 16.42 8.48 0.46
N PRO A 281 15.93 8.91 1.64
CA PRO A 281 16.77 9.27 2.76
C PRO A 281 17.75 8.13 3.16
N PRO A 282 18.97 8.44 3.62
CA PRO A 282 20.08 7.48 3.58
C PRO A 282 20.18 6.53 4.77
N LEU A 283 19.41 6.67 5.86
CA LEU A 283 19.69 5.97 7.13
C LEU A 283 19.78 4.45 6.97
N TYR A 284 18.79 3.84 6.32
CA TYR A 284 18.78 2.39 6.07
C TYR A 284 19.98 1.96 5.23
N HIS A 285 20.21 2.63 4.10
CA HIS A 285 21.28 2.25 3.18
C HIS A 285 22.66 2.48 3.79
N SER A 286 22.84 3.52 4.59
CA SER A 286 24.08 3.79 5.34
C SER A 286 24.35 2.70 6.36
N ALA A 287 23.33 2.24 7.09
CA ALA A 287 23.47 1.14 8.06
C ALA A 287 23.85 -0.18 7.36
N VAL A 288 23.16 -0.51 6.25
CA VAL A 288 23.48 -1.69 5.43
C VAL A 288 24.90 -1.59 4.85
N ALA A 289 25.31 -0.42 4.34
CA ALA A 289 26.65 -0.20 3.83
C ALA A 289 27.73 -0.38 4.90
N ALA A 290 27.52 0.17 6.11
CA ALA A 290 28.44 0.02 7.22
C ALA A 290 28.57 -1.45 7.66
N LEU A 291 27.45 -2.16 7.83
CA LEU A 291 27.44 -3.57 8.20
C LEU A 291 28.10 -4.44 7.13
N ARG A 292 27.84 -4.16 5.85
CA ARG A 292 28.50 -4.83 4.72
C ARG A 292 30.00 -4.61 4.77
N SER A 293 30.48 -3.37 4.97
CA SER A 293 31.91 -3.08 5.02
C SER A 293 32.61 -3.77 6.19
N ILE A 294 31.96 -3.84 7.36
CA ILE A 294 32.48 -4.59 8.52
C ILE A 294 32.57 -6.08 8.18
N TRP A 295 31.52 -6.68 7.63
CA TRP A 295 31.50 -8.12 7.35
C TRP A 295 32.46 -8.54 6.25
N VAL A 296 32.59 -7.75 5.16
CA VAL A 296 33.59 -8.02 4.11
C VAL A 296 35.01 -8.08 4.69
N SER A 297 35.30 -7.33 5.77
CA SER A 297 36.61 -7.36 6.43
C SER A 297 36.84 -8.60 7.31
N LEU A 298 35.78 -9.34 7.66
CA LEU A 298 35.82 -10.50 8.57
C LEU A 298 35.68 -11.82 7.80
N ASP A 299 34.70 -11.91 6.90
CA ASP A 299 34.42 -13.10 6.09
C ASP A 299 33.59 -12.71 4.84
N THR A 300 34.11 -13.06 3.67
CA THR A 300 33.41 -12.82 2.39
C THR A 300 32.13 -13.64 2.24
N GLY A 301 32.00 -14.79 2.93
CA GLY A 301 30.79 -15.63 2.91
C GLY A 301 29.62 -15.04 3.71
N GLY A 302 29.92 -14.30 4.79
CA GLY A 302 28.95 -13.68 5.70
C GLY A 302 28.20 -12.45 5.16
N VAL A 303 28.57 -11.93 3.99
CA VAL A 303 28.04 -10.65 3.47
C VAL A 303 26.52 -10.69 3.24
N LEU A 304 25.96 -11.84 2.86
CA LEU A 304 24.51 -12.01 2.68
C LEU A 304 23.75 -11.82 4.00
N TRP A 305 24.29 -12.38 5.09
CA TRP A 305 23.74 -12.22 6.43
C TRP A 305 23.71 -10.76 6.84
N ALA A 306 24.80 -10.03 6.61
CA ALA A 306 24.95 -8.63 6.95
C ALA A 306 23.93 -7.72 6.23
N ILE A 307 23.65 -7.99 4.96
CA ILE A 307 22.72 -7.19 4.16
C ILE A 307 21.27 -7.37 4.63
N ARG A 308 20.88 -8.59 5.01
CA ARG A 308 19.53 -8.92 5.48
C ARG A 308 19.28 -8.59 6.95
N PHE A 309 20.32 -8.61 7.77
CA PHE A 309 20.21 -8.42 9.22
C PHE A 309 19.37 -7.18 9.61
N PRO A 310 19.56 -5.99 9.00
CA PRO A 310 18.70 -4.84 9.27
C PRO A 310 17.20 -5.12 9.09
N ALA A 311 16.81 -5.77 8.00
CA ALA A 311 15.40 -6.05 7.71
C ALA A 311 14.80 -7.06 8.70
N VAL A 312 15.53 -8.12 9.02
CA VAL A 312 15.13 -9.12 10.02
C VAL A 312 14.97 -8.51 11.40
N MET A 313 15.92 -7.67 11.83
CA MET A 313 15.84 -6.99 13.12
C MET A 313 14.66 -6.01 13.20
N ALA A 314 14.35 -5.32 12.09
CA ALA A 314 13.16 -4.47 12.05
C ALA A 314 11.87 -5.29 12.16
N GLY A 315 11.81 -6.47 11.52
CA GLY A 315 10.69 -7.39 11.65
C GLY A 315 10.47 -7.86 13.09
N LEU A 316 11.52 -8.31 13.78
CA LEU A 316 11.50 -8.62 15.22
C LEU A 316 11.15 -7.39 16.07
N GLY A 317 11.60 -6.21 15.69
CA GLY A 317 11.26 -4.95 16.33
C GLY A 317 9.76 -4.65 16.28
N LEU A 318 9.08 -4.99 15.18
CA LEU A 318 7.62 -4.89 15.07
C LEU A 318 6.90 -5.89 15.98
N VAL A 319 7.44 -7.11 16.13
CA VAL A 319 6.93 -8.09 17.12
C VAL A 319 7.06 -7.53 18.54
N PHE A 320 8.21 -6.95 18.86
CA PHE A 320 8.45 -6.28 20.14
C PHE A 320 7.44 -5.16 20.39
N TRP A 321 7.24 -4.25 19.42
CA TRP A 321 6.28 -3.15 19.52
C TRP A 321 4.82 -3.59 19.61
N SER A 322 4.48 -4.73 19.03
CA SER A 322 3.16 -5.36 19.17
C SER A 322 2.94 -5.86 20.61
N GLY A 323 3.93 -6.58 21.18
CA GLY A 323 3.89 -7.06 22.56
C GLY A 323 3.92 -5.95 23.62
N ARG A 324 4.93 -5.06 23.58
CA ARG A 324 4.69 -3.63 23.41
C ARG A 324 3.39 -2.99 23.89
N LEU A 325 2.64 -2.57 22.87
CA LEU A 325 1.35 -1.92 22.91
C LEU A 325 0.31 -2.79 23.62
N ALA A 326 0.24 -4.10 23.32
CA ALA A 326 -0.70 -5.01 23.96
C ALA A 326 -0.53 -5.06 25.49
N GLY A 327 0.71 -5.13 25.98
CA GLY A 327 1.01 -5.13 27.41
C GLY A 327 0.71 -3.79 28.10
N TRP A 328 0.80 -2.67 27.38
CA TRP A 328 0.39 -1.36 27.91
C TRP A 328 -1.12 -1.19 27.97
N MET A 329 -1.84 -1.67 26.96
CA MET A 329 -3.29 -1.56 26.90
C MET A 329 -4.00 -2.58 27.81
N TYR A 330 -3.44 -3.77 27.95
CA TYR A 330 -4.03 -4.89 28.70
C TYR A 330 -3.04 -5.51 29.71
N PRO A 331 -2.54 -4.74 30.70
CA PRO A 331 -1.49 -5.20 31.61
C PRO A 331 -1.85 -6.43 32.45
N GLN A 332 -3.15 -6.62 32.72
CA GLN A 332 -3.67 -7.74 33.51
C GLN A 332 -4.07 -8.95 32.65
N ARG A 333 -3.88 -8.89 31.31
CA ARG A 333 -4.27 -9.96 30.39
C ARG A 333 -3.06 -10.41 29.53
N PRO A 334 -2.11 -11.15 30.13
CA PRO A 334 -0.89 -11.59 29.45
C PRO A 334 -1.15 -12.47 28.21
N VAL A 335 -2.29 -13.17 28.15
CA VAL A 335 -2.73 -13.90 26.94
C VAL A 335 -2.85 -12.97 25.73
N LEU A 336 -3.42 -11.78 25.88
CA LEU A 336 -3.59 -10.83 24.77
C LEU A 336 -2.25 -10.33 24.25
N LYS A 337 -1.29 -10.15 25.15
CA LYS A 337 0.09 -9.86 24.77
C LYS A 337 0.71 -11.01 23.99
N GLY A 338 0.51 -12.25 24.42
CA GLY A 338 0.96 -13.44 23.70
C GLY A 338 0.37 -13.54 22.30
N LEU A 339 -0.95 -13.37 22.15
CA LEU A 339 -1.64 -13.37 20.85
C LEU A 339 -1.09 -12.29 19.92
N ALA A 340 -0.88 -11.07 20.42
CA ALA A 340 -0.32 -9.98 19.63
C ALA A 340 1.13 -10.26 19.17
N ILE A 341 1.94 -10.91 20.02
CA ILE A 341 3.31 -11.34 19.68
C ILE A 341 3.28 -12.39 18.57
N VAL A 342 2.50 -13.46 18.72
CA VAL A 342 2.41 -14.54 17.72
C VAL A 342 1.90 -14.00 16.39
N PHE A 343 0.82 -13.20 16.42
CA PHE A 343 0.27 -12.59 15.23
C PHE A 343 1.32 -11.78 14.47
N ALA A 344 2.04 -10.87 15.15
CA ALA A 344 3.04 -10.03 14.49
C ALA A 344 4.28 -10.83 14.02
N ALA A 345 4.65 -11.89 14.76
CA ALA A 345 5.80 -12.73 14.45
C ALA A 345 5.59 -13.60 13.20
N LEU A 346 4.34 -13.96 12.92
CA LEU A 346 3.96 -14.83 11.81
C LEU A 346 3.19 -14.10 10.70
N LEU A 347 2.97 -12.79 10.83
CA LEU A 347 2.30 -12.00 9.82
C LEU A 347 3.08 -12.07 8.49
N PRO A 348 2.51 -12.63 7.40
CA PRO A 348 3.28 -12.91 6.20
C PRO A 348 3.97 -11.70 5.57
N VAL A 349 3.31 -10.54 5.50
CA VAL A 349 3.96 -9.31 4.99
C VAL A 349 5.21 -8.90 5.79
N ASN A 350 5.24 -9.19 7.10
CA ASN A 350 6.40 -8.93 7.95
C ASN A 350 7.55 -9.87 7.60
N LEU A 351 7.24 -11.15 7.36
CA LEU A 351 8.23 -12.16 6.94
C LEU A 351 8.78 -11.86 5.55
N VAL A 352 7.92 -11.59 4.56
CA VAL A 352 8.34 -11.21 3.20
C VAL A 352 9.30 -10.02 3.23
N LEU A 353 8.92 -8.94 3.94
CA LEU A 353 9.77 -7.74 4.00
C LEU A 353 11.05 -7.97 4.79
N ALA A 354 11.06 -8.84 5.80
CA ALA A 354 12.27 -9.22 6.52
C ALA A 354 13.26 -10.03 5.66
N ALA A 355 12.76 -10.76 4.66
CA ALA A 355 13.58 -11.54 3.72
C ALA A 355 14.15 -10.70 2.54
N THR A 356 13.56 -9.55 2.24
CA THR A 356 13.93 -8.71 1.08
C THR A 356 14.83 -7.53 1.45
N VAL A 357 15.59 -7.03 0.47
CA VAL A 357 16.43 -5.83 0.64
C VAL A 357 15.57 -4.58 0.40
N SER A 358 14.99 -4.04 1.47
CA SER A 358 14.12 -2.87 1.41
C SER A 358 14.19 -2.00 2.66
N ASN A 359 13.96 -0.69 2.50
CA ASN A 359 13.87 0.26 3.62
C ASN A 359 12.50 0.25 4.34
N GLU A 360 11.51 -0.52 3.85
CA GLU A 360 10.16 -0.55 4.44
C GLU A 360 10.13 -1.10 5.87
N GLY A 361 10.88 -2.17 6.15
CA GLY A 361 10.95 -2.75 7.48
C GLY A 361 11.48 -1.75 8.52
N TRP A 362 12.59 -1.09 8.21
CA TRP A 362 13.18 -0.06 9.08
C TRP A 362 12.25 1.12 9.30
N LEU A 363 11.64 1.63 8.22
CA LEU A 363 10.62 2.65 8.36
C LEU A 363 9.52 2.19 9.31
N ALA A 364 8.98 0.98 9.11
CA ALA A 364 7.90 0.45 9.91
C ALA A 364 8.27 0.35 11.39
N PHE A 365 9.49 -0.10 11.69
CA PHE A 365 10.00 -0.17 13.06
C PHE A 365 10.06 1.20 13.74
N TRP A 366 10.69 2.20 13.10
CA TRP A 366 10.82 3.55 13.66
C TRP A 366 9.46 4.22 13.84
N VAL A 367 8.57 4.10 12.86
CA VAL A 367 7.22 4.69 12.90
C VAL A 367 6.34 4.00 13.95
N ALA A 368 6.36 2.67 14.05
CA ALA A 368 5.64 1.95 15.09
C ALA A 368 6.08 2.41 16.49
N GLY A 369 7.40 2.51 16.72
CA GLY A 369 7.96 3.05 17.96
C GLY A 369 7.48 4.48 18.24
N ALA A 370 7.54 5.36 17.23
CA ALA A 370 7.08 6.74 17.34
C ALA A 370 5.59 6.84 17.71
N VAL A 371 4.72 6.12 17.00
CA VAL A 371 3.26 6.15 17.22
C VAL A 371 2.90 5.62 18.60
N ILE A 372 3.52 4.52 19.02
CA ILE A 372 3.22 3.91 20.33
C ILE A 372 3.77 4.78 21.47
N GLN A 373 5.00 5.30 21.34
CA GLN A 373 5.59 6.21 22.34
C GLN A 373 4.76 7.50 22.44
N ALA A 374 4.36 8.08 21.30
CA ALA A 374 3.48 9.24 21.26
C ALA A 374 2.14 8.95 21.94
N ALA A 375 1.52 7.79 21.65
CA ALA A 375 0.24 7.39 22.24
C ALA A 375 0.34 7.31 23.78
N ARG A 376 1.45 6.74 24.29
CA ARG A 376 1.73 6.71 25.72
C ARG A 376 1.87 8.11 26.31
N VAL A 377 2.71 8.96 25.72
CA VAL A 377 3.00 10.32 26.22
C VAL A 377 1.75 11.21 26.20
N LEU A 378 0.95 11.12 25.13
CA LEU A 378 -0.32 11.85 25.03
C LEU A 378 -1.36 11.33 26.02
N GLY A 379 -1.25 10.05 26.40
CA GLY A 379 -2.07 9.38 27.39
C GLY A 379 -1.77 9.77 28.85
N GLU A 380 -0.69 10.51 29.10
CA GLU A 380 -0.31 10.95 30.44
C GLU A 380 -1.05 12.22 30.88
N LYS A 381 -1.21 12.37 32.21
CA LYS A 381 -1.87 13.56 32.81
C LYS A 381 -1.15 14.85 32.44
N ARG A 382 0.18 14.82 32.42
CA ARG A 382 1.07 15.91 32.00
C ARG A 382 1.91 15.43 30.82
N LEU A 383 2.24 16.33 29.91
CA LEU A 383 3.16 16.01 28.82
C LEU A 383 4.57 15.91 29.38
N ASP A 384 5.17 14.73 29.27
CA ASP A 384 6.58 14.53 29.59
C ASP A 384 7.46 15.05 28.44
N PRO A 385 8.29 16.10 28.67
CA PRO A 385 9.17 16.63 27.63
C PRO A 385 10.18 15.59 27.13
N ARG A 386 10.64 14.67 27.99
CA ARG A 386 11.58 13.61 27.59
C ARG A 386 10.90 12.62 26.65
N GLY A 387 9.68 12.19 26.98
CA GLY A 387 8.86 11.37 26.12
C GLY A 387 8.55 12.02 24.77
N LEU A 388 8.28 13.33 24.74
CA LEU A 388 8.10 14.09 23.48
C LEU A 388 9.38 14.14 22.66
N ALA A 389 10.53 14.39 23.29
CA ALA A 389 11.82 14.41 22.61
C ALA A 389 12.16 13.04 22.01
N TRP A 390 11.97 11.95 22.78
CA TRP A 390 12.17 10.59 22.26
C TRP A 390 11.21 10.26 21.12
N THR A 391 9.94 10.63 21.21
CA THR A 391 8.98 10.48 20.10
C THR A 391 9.51 11.14 18.83
N SER A 392 10.08 12.33 18.96
CA SER A 392 10.69 13.06 17.86
C SER A 392 11.96 12.41 17.32
N VAL A 393 12.78 11.80 18.19
CA VAL A 393 13.94 11.01 17.75
C VAL A 393 13.50 9.85 16.86
N TRP A 394 12.47 9.09 17.28
CA TRP A 394 11.89 8.02 16.45
C TRP A 394 11.40 8.54 15.10
N LEU A 395 10.72 9.69 15.08
CA LEU A 395 10.28 10.35 13.84
C LEU A 395 11.43 10.84 12.97
N GLY A 396 12.49 11.40 13.55
CA GLY A 396 13.70 11.82 12.83
C GLY A 396 14.36 10.64 12.13
N LEU A 397 14.52 9.51 12.83
CA LEU A 397 15.06 8.28 12.24
C LEU A 397 14.15 7.74 11.11
N ALA A 398 12.83 7.76 11.31
CA ALA A 398 11.87 7.39 10.27
C ALA A 398 11.96 8.30 9.02
N LEU A 399 12.02 9.62 9.22
CA LEU A 399 12.14 10.61 8.15
C LEU A 399 13.49 10.54 7.43
N LEU A 400 14.55 10.13 8.12
CA LEU A 400 15.86 9.83 7.53
C LEU A 400 15.93 8.42 6.90
N THR A 401 14.85 7.63 6.99
CA THR A 401 14.71 6.32 6.31
C THR A 401 13.88 6.40 5.04
N LYS A 402 12.70 7.06 5.07
CA LYS A 402 11.78 7.13 3.91
C LYS A 402 10.78 8.27 4.03
N TYR A 403 10.39 8.86 2.89
CA TYR A 403 9.43 9.98 2.85
C TYR A 403 8.03 9.63 3.36
N THR A 404 7.60 8.37 3.28
CA THR A 404 6.27 7.96 3.78
C THR A 404 6.14 8.15 5.30
N ALA A 405 7.25 8.31 6.03
CA ALA A 405 7.26 8.73 7.44
C ALA A 405 6.56 10.08 7.70
N TRP A 406 6.42 10.93 6.68
CA TRP A 406 5.70 12.21 6.79
C TRP A 406 4.24 12.03 7.22
N VAL A 407 3.60 10.92 6.86
CA VAL A 407 2.24 10.59 7.33
C VAL A 407 2.21 10.51 8.85
N ALA A 408 3.12 9.74 9.45
CA ALA A 408 3.23 9.63 10.90
C ALA A 408 3.64 10.96 11.55
N PHE A 409 4.58 11.69 10.95
CA PHE A 409 5.02 12.98 11.45
C PHE A 409 3.86 13.99 11.54
N VAL A 410 3.07 14.15 10.48
CA VAL A 410 1.93 15.08 10.44
C VAL A 410 0.84 14.67 11.43
N VAL A 411 0.50 13.38 11.50
CA VAL A 411 -0.50 12.87 12.43
C VAL A 411 -0.07 13.10 13.89
N ILE A 412 1.16 12.73 14.25
CA ILE A 412 1.68 12.90 15.61
C ILE A 412 1.81 14.39 15.95
N LEU A 413 2.34 15.22 15.04
CA LEU A 413 2.44 16.67 15.23
C LEU A 413 1.04 17.29 15.46
N GLY A 414 0.04 16.87 14.69
CA GLY A 414 -1.34 17.31 14.86
C GLY A 414 -1.89 16.96 16.26
N CYS A 415 -1.70 15.72 16.71
CA CYS A 415 -2.13 15.28 18.04
C CYS A 415 -1.37 16.00 19.17
N VAL A 416 -0.06 16.20 19.03
CA VAL A 416 0.77 16.97 19.98
C VAL A 416 0.30 18.42 20.02
N ALA A 417 0.12 19.07 18.87
CA ALA A 417 -0.35 20.45 18.79
C ALA A 417 -1.71 20.60 19.47
N LEU A 418 -2.67 19.71 19.20
CA LEU A 418 -3.96 19.72 19.87
C LEU A 418 -3.83 19.57 21.38
N ARG A 419 -2.89 18.75 21.87
CA ARG A 419 -2.67 18.56 23.31
C ARG A 419 -2.05 19.79 23.97
N VAL A 420 -1.15 20.46 23.26
CA VAL A 420 -0.46 21.69 23.70
C VAL A 420 -1.43 22.87 23.73
N PHE A 421 -2.24 23.04 22.67
CA PHE A 421 -3.14 24.19 22.50
C PHE A 421 -4.54 23.98 23.08
N GLY A 422 -5.03 22.74 23.17
CA GLY A 422 -6.37 22.39 23.67
C GLY A 422 -6.48 22.26 25.20
N GLY A 423 -5.42 22.58 25.95
CA GLY A 423 -5.48 22.76 27.41
C GLY A 423 -5.97 24.15 27.80
N GLY A 424 -6.35 24.35 29.07
CA GLY A 424 -6.79 25.66 29.60
C GLY A 424 -5.74 26.78 29.48
N ARG A 425 -5.91 27.89 30.21
CA ARG A 425 -4.94 29.02 30.19
C ARG A 425 -3.54 28.54 30.63
N ARG A 426 -2.68 28.27 29.64
CA ARG A 426 -1.25 27.92 29.82
C ARG A 426 -0.41 29.06 29.28
N ARG A 427 0.76 29.28 29.86
CA ARG A 427 1.70 30.33 29.42
C ARG A 427 2.19 30.01 27.99
N PRO A 428 2.24 30.99 27.06
CA PRO A 428 2.75 30.78 25.71
C PRO A 428 4.15 30.16 25.67
N ARG A 429 5.03 30.55 26.62
CA ARG A 429 6.38 30.00 26.76
C ARG A 429 6.40 28.48 26.97
N ASP A 430 5.48 27.93 27.76
CA ASP A 430 5.43 26.48 28.01
C ASP A 430 4.99 25.72 26.75
N ARG A 431 4.04 26.29 26.01
CA ARG A 431 3.58 25.73 24.72
C ARG A 431 4.71 25.74 23.69
N ALA A 432 5.43 26.86 23.58
CA ALA A 432 6.59 26.98 22.71
C ALA A 432 7.68 25.97 23.09
N ARG A 433 7.99 25.81 24.38
CA ARG A 433 8.97 24.83 24.85
C ARG A 433 8.60 23.39 24.49
N GLU A 434 7.33 23.01 24.64
CA GLU A 434 6.84 21.66 24.28
C GLU A 434 6.93 21.41 22.77
N LEU A 435 6.54 22.40 21.95
CA LEU A 435 6.64 22.29 20.50
C LEU A 435 8.08 22.29 20.00
N VAL A 436 8.94 23.16 20.55
CA VAL A 436 10.37 23.18 20.20
C VAL A 436 11.04 21.88 20.63
N GLY A 437 10.75 21.38 21.84
CA GLY A 437 11.28 20.10 22.33
C GLY A 437 10.79 18.90 21.51
N PHE A 438 9.61 18.98 20.89
CA PHE A 438 9.13 17.98 19.94
C PHE A 438 9.71 18.17 18.54
N LEU A 439 9.90 19.37 18.02
CA LEU A 439 10.35 19.57 16.64
C LEU A 439 11.88 19.46 16.48
N SER A 440 12.64 19.90 17.48
CA SER A 440 14.10 20.00 17.35
C SER A 440 14.81 18.66 17.13
N PRO A 441 14.47 17.53 17.79
CA PRO A 441 15.21 16.28 17.58
C PRO A 441 15.04 15.74 16.15
N ALA A 442 13.81 15.74 15.61
CA ALA A 442 13.56 15.34 14.23
C ALA A 442 14.28 16.22 13.21
N LEU A 443 14.33 17.54 13.43
CA LEU A 443 15.05 18.48 12.58
C LEU A 443 16.57 18.27 12.65
N LEU A 444 17.13 17.98 13.83
CA LEU A 444 18.56 17.70 14.00
C LEU A 444 18.97 16.40 13.30
N ILE A 445 18.13 15.36 13.37
CA ILE A 445 18.44 14.05 12.77
C ILE A 445 18.25 14.08 11.26
N ALA A 446 17.11 14.59 10.78
CA ALA A 446 16.71 14.44 9.39
C ALA A 446 16.74 15.74 8.59
N GLY A 447 16.68 16.90 9.24
CA GLY A 447 16.52 18.20 8.60
C GLY A 447 17.63 18.54 7.60
N TRP A 448 18.87 18.13 7.87
CA TRP A 448 19.99 18.34 6.95
C TRP A 448 19.74 17.74 5.55
N TYR A 449 19.08 16.57 5.47
CA TYR A 449 18.80 15.89 4.21
C TYR A 449 17.74 16.63 3.40
N TYR A 450 16.69 17.12 4.07
CA TYR A 450 15.65 17.92 3.44
C TYR A 450 16.17 19.30 3.01
N ILE A 451 17.04 19.94 3.80
CA ILE A 451 17.73 21.18 3.45
C ILE A 451 18.64 20.94 2.23
N ARG A 452 19.39 19.82 2.20
CA ARG A 452 20.18 19.42 1.03
C ARG A 452 19.32 19.32 -0.23
N ASN A 453 18.17 18.63 -0.15
CA ASN A 453 17.25 18.54 -1.29
C ASN A 453 16.74 19.91 -1.73
N TRP A 454 16.42 20.79 -0.78
CA TRP A 454 16.03 22.17 -1.09
C TRP A 454 17.12 22.93 -1.83
N MET A 455 18.38 22.85 -1.38
CA MET A 455 19.51 23.51 -2.03
C MET A 455 19.78 22.99 -3.44
N ILE A 456 19.61 21.68 -3.69
CA ILE A 456 19.92 21.05 -4.98
C ILE A 456 18.75 21.16 -5.98
N PHE A 457 17.52 20.97 -5.50
CA PHE A 457 16.34 20.80 -6.35
C PHE A 457 15.28 21.90 -6.17
N GLY A 458 15.45 22.82 -5.21
CA GLY A 458 14.43 23.82 -4.86
C GLY A 458 13.19 23.23 -4.20
N ARG A 459 13.28 21.99 -3.67
CA ARG A 459 12.16 21.24 -3.07
C ARG A 459 12.64 20.39 -1.91
N PHE A 460 11.88 20.34 -0.82
CA PHE A 460 12.20 19.47 0.33
C PHE A 460 11.97 17.98 0.03
N LEU A 461 10.88 17.68 -0.67
CA LEU A 461 10.48 16.32 -1.04
C LEU A 461 10.77 16.09 -2.52
N VAL A 462 11.55 15.05 -2.81
CA VAL A 462 11.90 14.65 -4.18
C VAL A 462 11.59 13.16 -4.33
N PRO A 463 10.32 12.79 -4.56
CA PRO A 463 9.92 11.39 -4.70
C PRO A 463 10.22 10.83 -6.11
N ASN A 464 10.26 9.51 -6.26
CA ASN A 464 10.55 8.84 -7.55
C ASN A 464 9.49 9.05 -8.65
N TRP A 465 8.27 9.46 -8.29
CA TRP A 465 7.20 9.75 -9.25
C TRP A 465 7.20 11.19 -9.77
N ASP A 466 8.02 12.08 -9.19
CA ASP A 466 8.17 13.49 -9.62
C ASP A 466 9.65 13.91 -9.60
N LEU A 467 10.51 13.06 -10.16
CA LEU A 467 11.93 13.37 -10.29
C LEU A 467 12.16 14.48 -11.33
N PRO A 468 13.06 15.44 -11.07
CA PRO A 468 13.38 16.49 -12.03
C PRO A 468 13.92 15.95 -13.36
N GLY A 469 13.40 16.45 -14.47
CA GLY A 469 13.92 16.22 -15.82
C GLY A 469 13.05 15.31 -16.70
N PRO A 470 13.00 15.57 -18.02
CA PRO A 470 12.02 14.97 -18.93
C PRO A 470 12.19 13.45 -19.10
N LYS A 471 13.39 12.90 -18.89
CA LYS A 471 13.66 11.46 -19.03
C LYS A 471 13.25 10.64 -17.80
N ARG A 472 12.78 11.26 -16.72
CA ARG A 472 12.50 10.58 -15.43
C ARG A 472 11.00 10.43 -15.13
N THR A 473 10.15 10.67 -16.13
CA THR A 473 8.71 10.38 -16.06
C THR A 473 8.46 8.92 -16.42
N TRP A 474 7.62 8.24 -15.64
CA TRP A 474 7.24 6.87 -15.90
C TRP A 474 5.82 6.57 -15.42
N TRP A 475 5.28 5.45 -15.90
CA TRP A 475 3.99 4.88 -15.49
C TRP A 475 3.99 3.38 -15.77
N SER A 476 3.06 2.63 -15.19
CA SER A 476 2.93 1.18 -15.43
C SER A 476 1.49 0.83 -15.77
N PRO A 477 1.22 -0.11 -16.70
CA PRO A 477 -0.14 -0.51 -17.00
C PRO A 477 -0.89 -0.99 -15.74
N PRO A 478 -2.21 -0.73 -15.62
CA PRO A 478 -3.05 -0.04 -16.60
C PRO A 478 -2.85 1.49 -16.66
N GLY A 479 -2.31 2.12 -15.63
CA GLY A 479 -2.01 3.56 -15.59
C GLY A 479 -3.24 4.47 -15.36
N PHE A 480 -4.38 3.85 -15.07
CA PHE A 480 -5.66 4.41 -14.64
C PHE A 480 -6.39 3.35 -13.80
N HIS A 481 -7.45 3.74 -13.11
CA HIS A 481 -8.35 2.83 -12.41
C HIS A 481 -9.82 3.11 -12.74
N SER A 482 -10.66 2.10 -12.67
CA SER A 482 -12.12 2.21 -12.75
C SER A 482 -12.72 2.32 -11.35
N LEU A 483 -14.02 2.62 -11.24
CA LEU A 483 -14.72 2.50 -9.95
C LEU A 483 -14.82 1.04 -9.51
N ASP A 484 -15.00 0.11 -10.46
CA ASP A 484 -15.11 -1.32 -10.19
C ASP A 484 -13.87 -1.87 -9.49
N TYR A 485 -12.67 -1.38 -9.84
CA TYR A 485 -11.43 -1.72 -9.17
C TYR A 485 -11.43 -1.41 -7.66
N TYR A 486 -12.16 -0.38 -7.23
CA TYR A 486 -12.26 0.01 -5.81
C TYR A 486 -13.46 -0.61 -5.08
N LEU A 487 -14.47 -1.07 -5.81
CA LEU A 487 -15.69 -1.64 -5.26
C LEU A 487 -15.69 -3.18 -5.25
N SER A 488 -14.79 -3.80 -6.02
CA SER A 488 -14.67 -5.26 -6.13
C SER A 488 -13.73 -5.85 -5.07
N PHE A 489 -13.99 -7.10 -4.69
CA PHE A 489 -13.13 -7.94 -3.86
C PHE A 489 -13.50 -9.40 -4.09
N GLY A 490 -12.53 -10.32 -4.00
CA GLY A 490 -12.78 -11.75 -3.95
C GLY A 490 -11.85 -12.57 -4.83
N GLU A 491 -11.18 -11.94 -5.80
CA GLU A 491 -10.21 -12.64 -6.65
C GLU A 491 -9.09 -13.25 -5.83
N SER A 492 -8.67 -12.58 -4.76
CA SER A 492 -7.63 -13.10 -3.87
C SER A 492 -8.01 -14.39 -3.12
N LEU A 493 -9.29 -14.80 -3.15
CA LEU A 493 -9.78 -16.04 -2.55
C LEU A 493 -9.79 -17.21 -3.54
N SER A 494 -9.72 -16.95 -4.85
CA SER A 494 -9.59 -17.93 -5.93
C SER A 494 -8.17 -17.98 -6.47
N GLU A 495 -7.62 -16.83 -6.83
CA GLU A 495 -6.32 -16.64 -7.48
C GLU A 495 -5.50 -15.61 -6.68
N PRO A 496 -5.00 -15.96 -5.48
CA PRO A 496 -4.37 -15.01 -4.57
C PRO A 496 -3.16 -14.28 -5.15
N PHE A 497 -2.37 -14.98 -5.96
CA PHE A 497 -1.17 -14.44 -6.58
C PHE A 497 -1.55 -13.49 -7.72
N TYR A 498 -0.91 -12.32 -7.73
CA TYR A 498 -1.18 -11.22 -8.65
C TYR A 498 -2.62 -10.67 -8.60
N SER A 499 -3.47 -11.10 -7.66
CA SER A 499 -4.85 -10.59 -7.48
C SER A 499 -4.96 -9.07 -7.27
N SER A 500 -3.85 -8.42 -6.90
CA SER A 500 -3.74 -6.95 -6.95
C SER A 500 -4.18 -6.34 -8.28
N PHE A 501 -4.05 -7.07 -9.41
CA PHE A 501 -4.45 -6.63 -10.77
C PHE A 501 -5.96 -6.61 -10.96
N SER A 502 -6.72 -7.24 -10.06
CA SER A 502 -8.17 -7.32 -10.13
C SER A 502 -8.82 -6.24 -9.28
N SER A 503 -8.35 -5.97 -8.05
CA SER A 503 -8.93 -4.90 -7.23
C SER A 503 -7.96 -4.32 -6.21
N PHE A 504 -8.30 -3.14 -5.69
CA PHE A 504 -7.58 -2.49 -4.59
C PHE A 504 -7.54 -3.38 -3.34
N TRP A 505 -8.68 -3.97 -2.99
CA TRP A 505 -8.84 -4.76 -1.78
C TRP A 505 -8.16 -6.13 -1.89
N ASP A 506 -8.21 -6.76 -3.06
CA ASP A 506 -7.49 -8.01 -3.33
C ASP A 506 -5.97 -7.80 -3.24
N GLY A 507 -5.47 -6.66 -3.72
CA GLY A 507 -4.06 -6.31 -3.58
C GLY A 507 -3.61 -6.13 -2.14
N LEU A 508 -4.41 -5.43 -1.32
CA LEU A 508 -4.12 -5.31 0.12
C LEU A 508 -4.21 -6.66 0.84
N TYR A 509 -5.22 -7.46 0.53
CA TYR A 509 -5.44 -8.75 1.18
C TYR A 509 -4.32 -9.75 0.87
N SER A 510 -4.05 -9.97 -0.42
CA SER A 510 -3.04 -10.94 -0.89
C SER A 510 -1.62 -10.59 -0.46
N THR A 511 -1.30 -9.30 -0.33
CA THR A 511 0.04 -8.88 0.11
C THR A 511 0.16 -8.72 1.63
N LEU A 512 -0.95 -8.74 2.38
CA LEU A 512 -0.94 -8.75 3.85
C LEU A 512 -0.77 -10.17 4.39
N TRP A 513 -1.52 -11.12 3.81
CA TRP A 513 -1.63 -12.50 4.27
C TRP A 513 -0.75 -13.49 3.52
N GLY A 514 0.07 -13.02 2.59
CA GLY A 514 1.05 -13.83 1.87
C GLY A 514 1.97 -12.97 1.03
N ASP A 515 2.72 -13.62 0.14
CA ASP A 515 3.53 -12.98 -0.90
C ASP A 515 2.73 -12.89 -2.21
N GLY A 516 1.60 -12.19 -2.20
CA GLY A 516 0.69 -12.08 -3.35
C GLY A 516 1.29 -11.46 -4.61
N LEU A 517 2.51 -10.92 -4.54
CA LEU A 517 3.24 -10.37 -5.68
C LEU A 517 4.58 -11.06 -5.92
N LEU A 518 4.83 -12.21 -5.27
CA LEU A 518 6.05 -13.02 -5.39
C LEU A 518 7.32 -12.16 -5.29
N SER A 519 7.40 -11.40 -4.20
CA SER A 519 8.46 -10.45 -3.87
C SER A 519 8.59 -9.30 -4.87
N GLY A 520 7.48 -8.92 -5.50
CA GLY A 520 7.39 -7.74 -6.36
C GLY A 520 7.92 -7.94 -7.77
N ALA A 521 8.07 -9.19 -8.23
CA ALA A 521 8.45 -9.52 -9.60
C ALA A 521 7.35 -9.03 -10.58
N PRO A 522 7.63 -8.07 -11.48
CA PRO A 522 6.62 -7.48 -12.36
C PRO A 522 6.35 -8.30 -13.64
N GLY A 523 6.83 -9.55 -13.72
CA GLY A 523 6.72 -10.41 -14.91
C GLY A 523 6.57 -11.89 -14.53
N ILE A 524 6.54 -12.77 -15.54
CA ILE A 524 6.68 -14.22 -15.33
C ILE A 524 7.96 -14.41 -14.50
N PRO A 525 7.90 -15.05 -13.33
CA PRO A 525 9.00 -14.98 -12.38
C PRO A 525 10.23 -15.71 -12.93
N ASP A 526 11.19 -14.94 -13.47
CA ASP A 526 12.55 -15.43 -13.76
C ASP A 526 13.28 -15.84 -12.46
N ILE A 527 12.79 -15.36 -11.31
CA ILE A 527 13.26 -15.69 -9.97
C ILE A 527 12.04 -16.06 -9.13
N LEU A 528 11.74 -17.36 -9.06
CA LEU A 528 10.80 -17.87 -8.07
C LEU A 528 11.48 -17.82 -6.71
N VAL A 529 10.87 -17.09 -5.79
CA VAL A 529 11.19 -17.17 -4.37
C VAL A 529 10.92 -18.60 -3.88
N PRO A 530 11.76 -19.16 -2.99
CA PRO A 530 11.69 -20.55 -2.56
C PRO A 530 10.55 -20.81 -1.56
N TRP A 531 9.41 -20.13 -1.72
CA TRP A 531 8.26 -20.30 -0.85
C TRP A 531 7.45 -21.54 -1.24
N ASP A 532 6.85 -22.19 -0.26
CA ASP A 532 5.78 -23.16 -0.53
C ASP A 532 4.48 -22.40 -0.84
N LEU A 533 4.25 -22.18 -2.14
CA LEU A 533 3.11 -21.41 -2.64
C LEU A 533 1.76 -22.09 -2.37
N GLU A 534 1.71 -23.41 -2.25
CA GLU A 534 0.47 -24.14 -1.99
C GLU A 534 0.07 -24.02 -0.53
N TRP A 535 1.02 -24.13 0.41
CA TRP A 535 0.78 -23.82 1.82
C TRP A 535 0.37 -22.36 2.01
N MET A 536 1.02 -21.45 1.27
CA MET A 536 0.67 -20.03 1.29
C MET A 536 -0.75 -19.80 0.78
N ALA A 537 -1.15 -20.51 -0.29
CA ALA A 537 -2.48 -20.43 -0.85
C ALA A 537 -3.57 -20.76 0.20
N VAL A 538 -3.35 -21.79 1.02
CA VAL A 538 -4.26 -22.13 2.13
C VAL A 538 -4.33 -21.02 3.18
N GLY A 539 -3.21 -20.35 3.43
CA GLY A 539 -3.11 -19.22 4.36
C GLY A 539 -4.12 -18.10 4.07
N TYR A 540 -4.43 -17.85 2.79
CA TYR A 540 -5.42 -16.83 2.41
C TYR A 540 -6.83 -17.17 2.86
N TRP A 541 -7.26 -18.43 2.86
CA TRP A 541 -8.56 -18.79 3.45
C TRP A 541 -8.52 -18.78 4.98
N ALA A 542 -7.43 -19.30 5.56
CA ALA A 542 -7.24 -19.33 7.01
C ALA A 542 -7.18 -17.93 7.64
N ALA A 543 -6.83 -16.90 6.86
CA ALA A 543 -6.79 -15.51 7.30
C ALA A 543 -8.18 -14.86 7.45
N LEU A 544 -9.24 -15.37 6.82
CA LEU A 544 -10.58 -14.74 6.87
C LEU A 544 -11.14 -14.63 8.30
N PRO A 545 -11.12 -15.69 9.14
CA PRO A 545 -11.50 -15.57 10.55
C PRO A 545 -10.63 -14.58 11.33
N ILE A 546 -9.32 -14.53 11.02
CA ILE A 546 -8.37 -13.61 11.67
C ILE A 546 -8.71 -12.16 11.31
N LEU A 547 -9.02 -11.88 10.05
CA LEU A 547 -9.49 -10.57 9.59
C LEU A 547 -10.79 -10.17 10.28
N ALA A 548 -11.76 -11.08 10.40
CA ALA A 548 -13.02 -10.80 11.11
C ALA A 548 -12.76 -10.40 12.58
N LEU A 549 -11.84 -11.08 13.27
CA LEU A 549 -11.43 -10.72 14.62
C LEU A 549 -10.70 -9.37 14.68
N ILE A 550 -9.86 -9.03 13.70
CA ILE A 550 -9.22 -7.71 13.62
C ILE A 550 -10.30 -6.62 13.49
N LEU A 551 -11.25 -6.77 12.57
CA LEU A 551 -12.32 -5.78 12.36
C LEU A 551 -13.17 -5.62 13.63
N LEU A 552 -13.54 -6.73 14.26
CA LEU A 552 -14.29 -6.72 15.52
C LEU A 552 -13.52 -5.99 16.63
N GLY A 553 -12.25 -6.34 16.83
CA GLY A 553 -11.43 -5.75 17.88
C GLY A 553 -11.11 -4.27 17.62
N ALA A 554 -10.92 -3.87 16.37
CA ALA A 554 -10.76 -2.48 15.97
C ALA A 554 -12.03 -1.68 16.24
N ALA A 555 -13.21 -2.21 15.92
CA ALA A 555 -14.50 -1.58 16.20
C ALA A 555 -14.72 -1.40 17.71
N ILE A 556 -14.40 -2.42 18.52
CA ILE A 556 -14.48 -2.33 19.99
C ILE A 556 -13.46 -1.33 20.53
N TRP A 557 -12.23 -1.33 20.03
CA TRP A 557 -11.21 -0.36 20.45
C TRP A 557 -11.66 1.07 20.12
N ALA A 558 -12.16 1.32 18.91
CA ALA A 558 -12.69 2.63 18.51
C ALA A 558 -13.86 3.06 19.41
N ARG A 559 -14.79 2.14 19.70
CA ARG A 559 -15.90 2.37 20.64
C ARG A 559 -15.40 2.71 22.04
N ASP A 560 -14.45 1.94 22.57
CA ASP A 560 -13.92 2.12 23.92
C ASP A 560 -13.20 3.48 24.05
N VAL A 561 -12.45 3.89 23.02
CA VAL A 561 -11.85 5.23 22.92
C VAL A 561 -12.92 6.32 22.92
N PHE A 562 -14.00 6.13 22.16
CA PHE A 562 -15.09 7.10 22.06
C PHE A 562 -15.88 7.23 23.37
N VAL A 563 -16.17 6.11 24.04
CA VAL A 563 -16.91 6.06 25.31
C VAL A 563 -16.04 6.64 26.44
N LYS A 564 -14.78 6.22 26.55
CA LYS A 564 -13.84 6.65 27.60
C LYS A 564 -13.07 7.92 27.23
N ARG A 565 -13.57 8.74 26.31
CA ARG A 565 -12.91 9.96 25.80
C ARG A 565 -12.52 11.00 26.87
N SER A 566 -13.09 10.94 28.07
CA SER A 566 -12.68 11.78 29.20
C SER A 566 -11.38 11.31 29.86
N ASP A 567 -11.00 10.05 29.68
CA ASP A 567 -9.74 9.48 30.16
C ASP A 567 -8.59 9.84 29.20
N PRO A 568 -7.57 10.59 29.66
CA PRO A 568 -6.40 10.89 28.86
C PRO A 568 -5.76 9.63 28.26
N ARG A 569 -5.72 8.51 28.99
CA ARG A 569 -5.12 7.26 28.49
C ARG A 569 -5.88 6.71 27.29
N ALA A 570 -7.21 6.66 27.36
CA ALA A 570 -8.04 6.26 26.23
C ALA A 570 -7.81 7.17 25.00
N MET A 571 -7.59 8.46 25.23
CA MET A 571 -7.27 9.42 24.15
C MET A 571 -5.86 9.21 23.57
N GLY A 572 -4.87 8.88 24.39
CA GLY A 572 -3.56 8.45 23.91
C GLY A 572 -3.68 7.25 22.97
N TRP A 573 -4.51 6.26 23.35
CA TRP A 573 -4.78 5.07 22.53
C TRP A 573 -5.68 5.31 21.32
N ALA A 574 -6.17 6.53 21.08
CA ALA A 574 -6.82 6.88 19.81
C ALA A 574 -5.79 7.05 18.68
N LEU A 575 -4.59 7.52 19.00
CA LEU A 575 -3.56 7.86 18.02
C LEU A 575 -3.19 6.67 17.10
N PRO A 576 -2.96 5.44 17.58
CA PRO A 576 -2.62 4.33 16.70
C PRO A 576 -3.74 3.99 15.70
N LEU A 577 -5.02 4.12 16.09
CA LEU A 577 -6.16 3.94 15.18
C LEU A 577 -6.24 5.06 14.13
N VAL A 578 -6.04 6.31 14.54
CA VAL A 578 -5.99 7.47 13.63
C VAL A 578 -4.84 7.32 12.64
N TYR A 579 -3.67 6.88 13.11
CA TYR A 579 -2.53 6.59 12.25
C TYR A 579 -2.83 5.46 11.25
N ALA A 580 -3.43 4.36 11.69
CA ALA A 580 -3.83 3.26 10.81
C ALA A 580 -4.79 3.71 9.71
N ALA A 581 -5.80 4.51 10.07
CA ALA A 581 -6.74 5.09 9.11
C ALA A 581 -6.06 6.06 8.13
N ALA A 582 -5.16 6.92 8.62
CA ALA A 582 -4.37 7.82 7.78
C ALA A 582 -3.46 7.06 6.80
N MET A 583 -2.91 5.92 7.22
CA MET A 583 -2.07 5.09 6.36
C MET A 583 -2.88 4.36 5.29
N LEU A 584 -4.04 3.80 5.64
CA LEU A 584 -4.95 3.21 4.66
C LEU A 584 -5.40 4.26 3.64
N PHE A 585 -5.74 5.46 4.10
CA PHE A 585 -6.09 6.58 3.22
C PHE A 585 -4.90 6.99 2.34
N ALA A 586 -3.67 7.04 2.86
CA ALA A 586 -2.49 7.39 2.06
C ALA A 586 -2.24 6.37 0.93
N ILE A 587 -2.41 5.08 1.20
CA ILE A 587 -2.27 4.01 0.19
C ILE A 587 -3.37 4.14 -0.87
N PHE A 588 -4.63 4.32 -0.44
CA PHE A 588 -5.75 4.57 -1.34
C PHE A 588 -5.52 5.81 -2.21
N PHE A 589 -5.15 6.93 -1.61
CA PHE A 589 -4.87 8.18 -2.31
C PHE A 589 -3.69 8.04 -3.30
N ALA A 590 -2.66 7.28 -2.95
CA ALA A 590 -1.55 6.99 -3.84
C ALA A 590 -2.02 6.29 -5.13
N THR A 591 -2.92 5.30 -5.02
CA THR A 591 -3.50 4.63 -6.21
C THR A 591 -4.31 5.58 -7.10
N LEU A 592 -4.95 6.60 -6.52
CA LEU A 592 -5.72 7.59 -7.27
C LEU A 592 -4.85 8.61 -8.00
N ALA A 593 -3.75 9.02 -7.35
CA ALA A 593 -2.88 10.08 -7.82
C ALA A 593 -1.83 9.58 -8.82
N LEU A 594 -1.37 8.33 -8.66
CA LEU A 594 -0.17 7.82 -9.31
C LEU A 594 -0.51 6.83 -10.44
N PRO A 595 0.15 6.90 -11.61
CA PRO A 595 -0.17 6.07 -12.76
C PRO A 595 0.53 4.71 -12.76
N PHE A 596 0.65 4.08 -11.60
CA PHE A 596 1.33 2.81 -11.50
C PHE A 596 0.57 1.87 -10.61
N PHE A 597 0.40 0.68 -11.15
CA PHE A 597 -0.34 -0.42 -10.57
C PHE A 597 0.17 -0.86 -9.18
N GLY A 598 1.48 -0.76 -8.92
CA GLY A 598 2.11 -1.33 -7.72
C GLY A 598 1.75 -0.68 -6.38
N GLN A 599 0.76 0.21 -6.29
CA GLN A 599 0.42 0.91 -5.04
C GLN A 599 -0.50 0.16 -4.09
N SER A 600 -1.33 -0.77 -4.59
CA SER A 600 -2.24 -1.57 -3.76
C SER A 600 -1.49 -2.69 -3.02
N ARG A 601 -0.59 -2.33 -2.11
CA ARG A 601 0.27 -3.26 -1.36
C ARG A 601 0.24 -2.98 0.14
N ALA A 602 0.03 -4.01 0.95
CA ALA A 602 0.06 -3.93 2.41
C ALA A 602 1.46 -3.62 2.95
N ALA A 603 2.52 -3.88 2.17
CA ALA A 603 3.91 -3.55 2.51
C ALA A 603 4.09 -2.07 2.90
N TYR A 604 3.40 -1.15 2.23
CA TYR A 604 3.43 0.27 2.59
C TYR A 604 2.85 0.52 3.99
N GLY A 605 1.85 -0.27 4.39
CA GLY A 605 1.19 -0.19 5.70
C GLY A 605 1.88 -0.98 6.82
N LEU A 606 3.07 -1.57 6.62
CA LEU A 606 3.70 -2.50 7.59
C LEU A 606 3.83 -1.92 9.01
N SER A 607 4.05 -0.62 9.13
CA SER A 607 4.09 0.12 10.42
C SER A 607 2.82 0.00 11.28
N VAL A 608 1.69 -0.40 10.69
CA VAL A 608 0.39 -0.59 11.37
C VAL A 608 0.30 -1.97 12.04
N THR A 609 1.29 -2.85 11.85
CA THR A 609 1.33 -4.21 12.42
C THR A 609 0.98 -4.26 13.92
N PRO A 610 1.53 -3.40 14.81
CA PRO A 610 1.14 -3.41 16.23
C PRO A 610 -0.34 -3.10 16.47
N VAL A 611 -0.95 -2.26 15.63
CA VAL A 611 -2.38 -1.92 15.70
C VAL A 611 -3.22 -3.13 15.30
N LEU A 612 -2.86 -3.80 14.20
CA LEU A 612 -3.53 -5.02 13.74
C LEU A 612 -3.43 -6.13 14.78
N ALA A 613 -2.25 -6.33 15.37
CA ALA A 613 -1.99 -7.35 16.39
C ALA A 613 -2.84 -7.14 17.66
N VAL A 614 -2.96 -5.89 18.10
CA VAL A 614 -3.78 -5.53 19.27
C VAL A 614 -5.27 -5.62 18.95
N ALA A 615 -5.68 -5.22 17.76
CA ALA A 615 -7.06 -5.37 17.30
C ALA A 615 -7.44 -6.85 17.23
N PHE A 616 -6.61 -7.71 16.62
CA PHE A 616 -6.78 -9.16 16.62
C PHE A 616 -6.97 -9.71 18.03
N ALA A 617 -6.03 -9.42 18.94
CA ALA A 617 -6.10 -9.89 20.32
C ALA A 617 -7.37 -9.40 21.05
N ARG A 618 -7.79 -8.15 20.82
CA ARG A 618 -9.01 -7.62 21.42
C ARG A 618 -10.27 -8.28 20.86
N GLY A 619 -10.31 -8.54 19.56
CA GLY A 619 -11.39 -9.24 18.88
C GLY A 619 -11.52 -10.68 19.36
N TRP A 620 -10.40 -11.38 19.54
CA TRP A 620 -10.35 -12.70 20.16
C TRP A 620 -10.98 -12.69 21.55
N ALA A 621 -10.55 -11.78 22.42
CA ALA A 621 -11.13 -11.64 23.76
C ALA A 621 -12.63 -11.32 23.71
N ALA A 622 -13.07 -10.48 22.77
CA ALA A 622 -14.48 -10.12 22.64
C ALA A 622 -15.35 -11.33 22.23
N ALA A 623 -14.87 -12.15 21.28
CA ALA A 623 -15.56 -13.37 20.88
C ALA A 623 -15.74 -14.33 22.06
N GLU A 624 -14.75 -14.43 22.96
CA GLU A 624 -14.87 -15.24 24.18
C GLU A 624 -15.81 -14.62 25.23
N GLU A 625 -15.80 -13.29 25.37
CA GLU A 625 -16.62 -12.52 26.32
C GLU A 625 -18.11 -12.60 25.96
N TRP A 626 -18.46 -12.67 24.67
CA TRP A 626 -19.84 -12.81 24.19
C TRP A 626 -20.44 -14.20 24.40
N ALA A 627 -19.62 -15.20 24.72
CA ALA A 627 -20.11 -16.53 25.03
C ALA A 627 -20.77 -16.56 26.43
N GLU A 628 -22.10 -16.71 26.46
CA GLU A 628 -22.91 -16.70 27.69
C GLU A 628 -22.63 -17.90 28.60
N SER A 629 -22.40 -19.10 28.03
CA SER A 629 -22.14 -20.32 28.80
C SER A 629 -20.69 -20.79 28.70
N LYS A 630 -20.20 -21.48 29.74
CA LYS A 630 -18.86 -22.09 29.76
C LYS A 630 -18.66 -23.09 28.61
N ARG A 631 -19.72 -23.83 28.22
CA ARG A 631 -19.68 -24.79 27.11
C ARG A 631 -19.52 -24.09 25.76
N VAL A 632 -20.32 -23.04 25.50
CA VAL A 632 -20.22 -22.24 24.27
C VAL A 632 -18.84 -21.60 24.17
N ARG A 633 -18.31 -21.07 25.28
CA ARG A 633 -16.95 -20.51 25.31
C ARG A 633 -15.87 -21.53 24.99
N ALA A 634 -15.99 -22.76 25.51
CA ALA A 634 -15.05 -23.84 25.21
C ALA A 634 -15.10 -24.21 23.72
N VAL A 635 -16.29 -24.40 23.14
CA VAL A 635 -16.47 -24.70 21.71
C VAL A 635 -15.89 -23.58 20.84
N LEU A 636 -16.17 -22.31 21.16
CA LEU A 636 -15.60 -21.17 20.46
C LEU A 636 -14.07 -21.14 20.56
N ARG A 637 -13.49 -21.41 21.73
CA ARG A 637 -12.03 -21.53 21.87
C ARG A 637 -11.45 -22.66 21.04
N GLY A 638 -12.13 -23.79 20.95
CA GLY A 638 -11.75 -24.90 20.07
C GLY A 638 -11.76 -24.47 18.59
N GLY A 639 -12.87 -23.87 18.12
CA GLY A 639 -12.99 -23.40 16.74
C GLY A 639 -11.97 -22.32 16.38
N LEU A 640 -11.83 -21.29 17.23
CA LEU A 640 -10.82 -20.25 17.05
C LEU A 640 -9.40 -20.81 17.10
N GLY A 641 -9.14 -21.76 18.01
CA GLY A 641 -7.87 -22.47 18.11
C GLY A 641 -7.52 -23.24 16.84
N ALA A 642 -8.50 -23.93 16.24
CA ALA A 642 -8.33 -24.64 14.97
C ALA A 642 -7.98 -23.67 13.82
N CYS A 643 -8.77 -22.61 13.63
CA CYS A 643 -8.51 -21.61 12.59
C CYS A 643 -7.15 -20.95 12.76
N PHE A 644 -6.80 -20.57 14.00
CA PHE A 644 -5.53 -19.93 14.30
C PHE A 644 -4.34 -20.87 14.09
N ALA A 645 -4.45 -22.14 14.50
CA ALA A 645 -3.41 -23.13 14.27
C ALA A 645 -3.16 -23.36 12.77
N VAL A 646 -4.23 -23.45 11.96
CA VAL A 646 -4.10 -23.56 10.50
C VAL A 646 -3.41 -22.33 9.91
N TRP A 647 -3.80 -21.12 10.32
CA TRP A 647 -3.16 -19.89 9.86
C TRP A 647 -1.68 -19.79 10.27
N VAL A 648 -1.35 -20.16 11.51
CA VAL A 648 0.02 -20.22 12.04
C VAL A 648 0.86 -21.21 11.23
N SER A 649 0.33 -22.41 10.99
CA SER A 649 1.02 -23.44 10.20
C SER A 649 1.22 -23.00 8.77
N ALA A 650 0.18 -22.48 8.11
CA ALA A 650 0.29 -21.98 6.74
C ALA A 650 1.35 -20.89 6.65
N SER A 651 1.33 -19.91 7.56
CA SER A 651 2.32 -18.84 7.58
C SER A 651 3.73 -19.37 7.81
N ALA A 652 3.97 -20.18 8.85
CA ALA A 652 5.32 -20.68 9.16
C ALA A 652 5.87 -21.63 8.08
N SER A 653 5.05 -22.56 7.60
CA SER A 653 5.46 -23.56 6.58
C SER A 653 5.73 -22.91 5.22
N SER A 654 4.99 -21.86 4.84
CA SER A 654 5.22 -21.16 3.56
C SER A 654 6.63 -20.58 3.43
N PHE A 655 7.22 -20.14 4.55
CA PHE A 655 8.51 -19.43 4.56
C PHE A 655 9.69 -20.28 5.05
N LEU A 656 9.45 -21.49 5.56
CA LEU A 656 10.48 -22.44 6.00
C LEU A 656 10.57 -23.69 5.11
N GLY A 657 9.54 -23.94 4.30
CA GLY A 657 9.37 -25.12 3.44
C GLY A 657 10.30 -25.18 2.24
#